data_AF-A0A2S8V5K3-F1
#
_entry.id   AF-A0A2S8V5K3-F1
#
_cell.length_a   1.000
_cell.length_b   1.000
_cell.length_c   1.000
_cell.angle_alpha   90.00
_cell.angle_beta   90.00
_cell.angle_gamma   90.00
#
_symmetry.space_group_name_H-M   'P 1'
#
loop_
_entity.id
_entity.type
_entity.pdbx_description
1 polymer ?
#
loop_
_entity_poly.entity_id
_entity_poly.type
_entity_poly.pdbx_seq_one_letter_code
_entity_poly.pdbx_strand_id
1 'polypeptide(L)'
;MQVGTERQAGSELHAWRQFLARSTLWLGVLLLGSAAICWVAANWQDMTKVQRFAGTQGLLVVSALAAAWAGLRLRGTPGVRRSIPGALLALAGILLGALLALLGQTYQTGADTWELFAWWAVLLLPWALAAASQAVWLLWVLVLNVAATLWLGERMFSWLSVFGGSDTVSLVMAALNLVLLLGWELAAHRWRASTLIGPRILAALVISALVMALMFVGFFFGREQGFSGIAWLAVTAGLGFYYQRVRRDLVILAMLAAGVICVSLRFVGEWLLRLEPGVWAALPLAALLMAEAVLAARWLRKLAAEPRAAGPAAADAEPASASAGNAVEPADSGAPVAQLAPAAAPHAEPPWYVQCLLGLSAWLATLLLLVFVGFSGIVTSEEGALVAGLVLCGAGVAVLRSDAGPFWRQCGTAMAFAGQLLIIYGLSDSTSFTSACVFVLLMATAIYVLGPDVILRFLSGLLIAGAGASLIWRGLSPQLMRDDLLEAWLDFDPALSSVVWLPIAVIGAWATAVILIMSHRGGAKRDHALQPLAWALLLSVQGMVWLAGGISALHLPAMWQLNPQGALFVTAGALLPAAAAMAVLWPRRHVLTAGVTWGVPIALLILAGFWLPSPGVGFALAWLLLGFGLNQLRLVVFGVMSLLAYLGVYYYQLDVPLLQKALWLGGGALLLFVLRGLVWLVPRLMRTQSPDRRAPLPPVSAPLRWRTLAILGGLALVLVVANGGIWQREKLLASGKVVILELAPVDPRSLMQGDYMALDFAASRDITRLRLGGDRPVDDETLPGFEPDGYVMLRTDARGVATPLRIQPDVHPHADTEVPLRYRVRDRGVRIVTNAWFFPEGEAKRYEVARYGELRVGDNGEALLVRMLGADLQPL
;
A
#
# COMPACT_ATOMS: atom_id res chain seq x y z
N MET A 1 14.47 9.64 -47.12
CA MET A 1 13.14 9.13 -46.75
C MET A 1 12.58 9.96 -45.61
N GLN A 2 11.75 10.94 -45.94
CA GLN A 2 11.01 11.77 -44.99
C GLN A 2 9.94 10.91 -44.33
N VAL A 3 10.03 10.69 -43.02
CA VAL A 3 9.01 9.95 -42.26
C VAL A 3 8.19 10.98 -41.48
N GLY A 4 6.94 11.16 -41.92
CA GLY A 4 5.98 12.09 -41.32
C GLY A 4 5.85 11.90 -39.81
N THR A 5 5.91 13.01 -39.10
CA THR A 5 5.75 13.12 -37.65
C THR A 5 4.30 12.97 -37.18
N GLU A 6 3.35 12.80 -38.11
CA GLU A 6 1.95 12.48 -37.85
C GLU A 6 1.69 10.99 -38.13
N ARG A 7 2.10 10.12 -37.20
CA ARG A 7 1.59 8.74 -37.18
C ARG A 7 0.32 8.69 -36.34
N GLN A 8 -0.74 8.14 -36.95
CA GLN A 8 -2.13 8.11 -36.50
C GLN A 8 -2.32 7.67 -35.04
N ALA A 9 -3.30 8.29 -34.37
CA ALA A 9 -3.87 7.79 -33.12
C ALA A 9 -4.30 6.32 -33.32
N GLY A 10 -3.88 5.43 -32.42
CA GLY A 10 -4.09 3.98 -32.51
C GLY A 10 -2.88 3.14 -32.95
N SER A 11 -1.76 3.76 -33.37
CA SER A 11 -0.52 3.01 -33.66
C SER A 11 0.19 2.50 -32.39
N GLU A 12 0.88 1.36 -32.47
CA GLU A 12 1.64 0.79 -31.32
C GLU A 12 2.67 1.77 -30.74
N LEU A 13 3.34 2.54 -31.61
CA LEU A 13 4.30 3.57 -31.18
C LEU A 13 3.64 4.66 -30.32
N HIS A 14 2.40 5.05 -30.68
CA HIS A 14 1.64 6.01 -29.91
C HIS A 14 1.29 5.46 -28.52
N ALA A 15 0.85 4.20 -28.44
CA ALA A 15 0.56 3.53 -27.17
C ALA A 15 1.80 3.46 -26.26
N TRP A 16 2.96 3.05 -26.80
CA TRP A 16 4.23 3.02 -26.06
C TRP A 16 4.65 4.40 -25.54
N ARG A 17 4.54 5.44 -26.38
CA ARG A 17 4.86 6.82 -25.97
C ARG A 17 3.93 7.31 -24.87
N GLN A 18 2.62 7.04 -24.97
CA GLN A 18 1.67 7.42 -23.93
C GLN A 18 1.96 6.68 -22.63
N PHE A 19 2.19 5.38 -22.68
CA PHE A 19 2.54 4.57 -21.52
C PHE A 19 3.81 5.07 -20.83
N LEU A 20 4.92 5.20 -21.56
CA LEU A 20 6.17 5.71 -21.01
C LEU A 20 6.00 7.12 -20.44
N ALA A 21 5.24 7.99 -21.11
CA ALA A 21 4.98 9.34 -20.63
C ALA A 21 4.10 9.36 -19.36
N ARG A 22 3.18 8.42 -19.17
CA ARG A 22 2.38 8.32 -17.93
C ARG A 22 3.20 7.70 -16.81
N SER A 23 3.85 6.57 -17.08
CA SER A 23 4.62 5.81 -16.09
C SER A 23 5.79 6.62 -15.54
N THR A 24 6.56 7.30 -16.39
CA THR A 24 7.67 8.17 -15.92
C THR A 24 7.20 9.39 -15.11
N LEU A 25 6.02 9.94 -15.43
CA LEU A 25 5.45 11.06 -14.69
C LEU A 25 5.04 10.64 -13.28
N TRP A 26 4.25 9.59 -13.17
CA TRP A 26 3.75 9.10 -11.87
C TRP A 26 4.86 8.47 -11.03
N LEU A 27 5.80 7.75 -11.66
CA LEU A 27 6.99 7.24 -10.98
C LEU A 27 7.85 8.38 -10.43
N GLY A 28 8.09 9.44 -11.22
CA GLY A 28 8.83 10.61 -10.76
C GLY A 28 8.15 11.32 -9.58
N VAL A 29 6.82 11.44 -9.60
CA VAL A 29 6.04 12.01 -8.49
C VAL A 29 6.10 11.12 -7.24
N LEU A 30 5.96 9.80 -7.38
CA LEU A 30 6.07 8.85 -6.28
C LEU A 30 7.46 8.88 -5.64
N LEU A 31 8.52 8.75 -6.44
CA LEU A 31 9.89 8.76 -5.95
C LEU A 31 10.25 10.11 -5.29
N LEU A 32 9.84 11.24 -5.87
CA LEU A 32 10.09 12.56 -5.28
C LEU A 32 9.29 12.77 -3.99
N GLY A 33 8.04 12.30 -3.94
CA GLY A 33 7.21 12.32 -2.74
C GLY A 33 7.81 11.49 -1.60
N SER A 34 8.21 10.25 -1.90
CA SER A 34 8.91 9.38 -0.95
C SER A 34 10.25 9.98 -0.50
N ALA A 35 11.02 10.57 -1.42
CA ALA A 35 12.27 11.26 -1.09
C ALA A 35 12.05 12.42 -0.11
N ALA A 36 11.01 13.23 -0.32
CA ALA A 36 10.68 14.35 0.57
C ALA A 36 10.27 13.88 1.97
N ILE A 37 9.50 12.78 2.07
CA ILE A 37 9.14 12.18 3.35
C ILE A 37 10.40 11.71 4.11
N CYS A 38 11.28 10.95 3.45
CA CYS A 38 12.54 10.51 4.05
C CYS A 38 13.44 11.69 4.44
N TRP A 39 13.49 12.72 3.60
CA TRP A 39 14.31 13.92 3.85
C TRP A 39 13.86 14.71 5.08
N VAL A 40 12.54 14.85 5.28
CA VAL A 40 11.97 15.46 6.50
C VAL A 40 12.24 14.57 7.71
N ALA A 41 11.96 13.26 7.59
CA ALA A 41 12.12 12.31 8.68
C ALA A 41 13.58 12.20 9.18
N ALA A 42 14.58 12.38 8.31
CA ALA A 42 16.00 12.34 8.66
C ALA A 42 16.47 13.42 9.65
N ASN A 43 15.70 14.51 9.84
CA ASN A 43 15.92 15.52 10.89
C ASN A 43 17.35 16.12 10.96
N TRP A 44 17.79 16.73 9.86
CA TRP A 44 19.14 17.28 9.61
C TRP A 44 19.77 18.16 10.71
N GLN A 45 20.84 17.71 11.35
CA GLN A 45 21.58 18.50 12.37
C GLN A 45 22.05 19.87 11.86
N ASP A 46 22.64 19.92 10.67
CA ASP A 46 23.27 21.13 10.13
C ASP A 46 22.29 22.17 9.59
N MET A 47 21.00 21.81 9.48
CA MET A 47 19.98 22.73 8.98
C MET A 47 19.23 23.38 10.11
N THR A 48 19.23 24.71 10.12
CA THR A 48 18.39 25.52 11.01
C THR A 48 16.90 25.26 10.77
N LYS A 49 16.05 25.51 11.78
CA LYS A 49 14.58 25.39 11.66
C LYS A 49 14.04 26.14 10.43
N VAL A 50 14.54 27.35 10.19
CA VAL A 50 14.15 28.21 9.06
C VAL A 50 14.48 27.56 7.73
N GLN A 51 15.67 26.99 7.57
CA GLN A 51 16.07 26.33 6.32
C GLN A 51 15.20 25.09 6.01
N ARG A 52 14.85 24.30 7.04
CA ARG A 52 14.00 23.11 6.86
C ARG A 52 12.58 23.49 6.42
N PHE A 53 11.97 24.49 7.08
CA PHE A 53 10.66 25.00 6.69
C PHE A 53 10.68 25.67 5.32
N ALA A 54 11.66 26.53 5.05
CA ALA A 54 11.79 27.22 3.76
C ALA A 54 12.01 26.23 2.61
N GLY A 55 12.81 25.17 2.80
CA GLY A 55 13.02 24.12 1.81
C GLY A 55 11.71 23.39 1.46
N THR A 56 10.99 22.92 2.49
CA THR A 56 9.74 22.17 2.31
C THR A 56 8.63 23.04 1.72
N GLN A 57 8.45 24.26 2.23
CA GLN A 57 7.49 25.23 1.69
C GLN A 57 7.85 25.63 0.26
N GLY A 58 9.13 25.83 -0.06
CA GLY A 58 9.60 26.16 -1.39
C GLY A 58 9.26 25.06 -2.42
N LEU A 59 9.53 23.80 -2.08
CA LEU A 59 9.15 22.65 -2.91
C LEU A 59 7.63 22.57 -3.13
N LEU A 60 6.84 22.82 -2.09
CA LEU A 60 5.38 22.83 -2.15
C LEU A 60 4.86 23.97 -3.04
N VAL A 61 5.39 25.18 -2.87
CA VAL A 61 5.05 26.37 -3.69
C VAL A 61 5.38 26.12 -5.15
N VAL A 62 6.60 25.64 -5.46
CA VAL A 62 7.00 25.33 -6.83
C VAL A 62 6.07 24.30 -7.45
N SER A 63 5.69 23.25 -6.71
CA SER A 63 4.80 22.20 -7.20
C SER A 63 3.38 22.73 -7.51
N ALA A 64 2.80 23.52 -6.60
CA ALA A 64 1.47 24.09 -6.76
C ALA A 64 1.41 25.16 -7.88
N LEU A 65 2.42 26.04 -7.96
CA LEU A 65 2.53 27.04 -9.03
C LEU A 65 2.77 26.37 -10.39
N ALA A 66 3.62 25.34 -10.44
CA ALA A 66 3.83 24.55 -11.65
C ALA A 66 2.54 23.85 -12.09
N ALA A 67 1.71 23.36 -11.16
CA ALA A 67 0.42 22.77 -11.48
C ALA A 67 -0.55 23.81 -12.09
N ALA A 68 -0.67 24.98 -11.48
CA ALA A 68 -1.48 26.10 -11.98
C ALA A 68 -1.02 26.54 -13.38
N TRP A 69 0.29 26.74 -13.56
CA TRP A 69 0.89 27.12 -14.83
C TRP A 69 0.68 26.04 -15.90
N ALA A 70 0.92 24.77 -15.58
CA ALA A 70 0.73 23.65 -16.49
C ALA A 70 -0.74 23.53 -16.91
N GLY A 71 -1.69 23.73 -15.99
CA GLY A 71 -3.12 23.73 -16.29
C GLY A 71 -3.50 24.81 -17.30
N LEU A 72 -2.93 26.02 -17.17
CA LEU A 72 -3.17 27.12 -18.12
C LEU A 72 -2.47 26.91 -19.46
N ARG A 73 -1.23 26.40 -19.47
CA ARG A 73 -0.42 26.20 -20.70
C ARG A 73 -0.88 25.01 -21.54
N LEU A 74 -1.32 23.95 -20.89
CA LEU A 74 -1.66 22.66 -21.52
C LEU A 74 -3.16 22.47 -21.74
N ARG A 75 -3.95 23.54 -21.56
CA ARG A 75 -5.43 23.53 -21.66
C ARG A 75 -6.03 23.06 -22.98
N GLY A 76 -5.26 23.10 -24.07
CA GLY A 76 -5.68 22.61 -25.39
C GLY A 76 -4.99 21.32 -25.84
N THR A 77 -4.15 20.70 -25.01
CA THR A 77 -3.39 19.51 -25.41
C THR A 77 -4.07 18.22 -24.93
N PRO A 78 -4.38 17.26 -25.83
CA PRO A 78 -4.94 15.97 -25.45
C PRO A 78 -3.90 15.04 -24.79
N GLY A 79 -4.39 13.92 -24.25
CA GLY A 79 -3.56 12.85 -23.69
C GLY A 79 -2.84 13.16 -22.36
N VAL A 80 -1.62 12.64 -22.19
CA VAL A 80 -0.84 12.65 -20.93
C VAL A 80 -0.57 14.06 -20.40
N ARG A 81 -0.54 15.07 -21.26
CA ARG A 81 -0.29 16.46 -20.85
C ARG A 81 -1.42 16.99 -19.95
N ARG A 82 -2.63 16.46 -20.08
CA ARG A 82 -3.79 16.79 -19.24
C ARG A 82 -3.66 16.29 -17.80
N SER A 83 -2.90 15.21 -17.56
CA SER A 83 -2.70 14.65 -16.21
C SER A 83 -1.55 15.31 -15.43
N ILE A 84 -0.72 16.13 -16.08
CA ILE A 84 0.43 16.80 -15.44
C ILE A 84 0.00 17.71 -14.27
N PRO A 85 -1.02 18.59 -14.40
CA PRO A 85 -1.46 19.42 -13.29
C PRO A 85 -1.92 18.58 -12.09
N GLY A 86 -2.68 17.50 -12.33
CA GLY A 86 -3.12 16.58 -11.28
C GLY A 86 -1.96 15.86 -10.58
N ALA A 87 -0.95 15.43 -11.33
CA ALA A 87 0.23 14.78 -10.77
C ALA A 87 1.08 15.74 -9.91
N LEU A 88 1.23 17.00 -10.34
CA LEU A 88 1.90 18.04 -9.57
C LEU A 88 1.12 18.43 -8.30
N LEU A 89 -0.21 18.44 -8.36
CA LEU A 89 -1.05 18.63 -7.17
C LEU A 89 -0.99 17.44 -6.22
N ALA A 90 -0.90 16.21 -6.72
CA ALA A 90 -0.67 15.04 -5.88
C ALA A 90 0.68 15.14 -5.16
N LEU A 91 1.74 15.55 -5.85
CA LEU A 91 3.04 15.84 -5.24
C LEU A 91 2.93 16.94 -4.17
N ALA A 92 2.27 18.06 -4.49
CA ALA A 92 2.04 19.13 -3.53
C ALA A 92 1.26 18.66 -2.30
N GLY A 93 0.28 17.76 -2.48
CA GLY A 93 -0.48 17.12 -1.41
C GLY A 93 0.38 16.22 -0.52
N ILE A 94 1.33 15.48 -1.08
CA ILE A 94 2.31 14.70 -0.29
C ILE A 94 3.26 15.64 0.47
N LEU A 95 3.76 16.69 -0.18
CA LEU A 95 4.62 17.71 0.45
C LEU A 95 3.91 18.47 1.56
N LEU A 96 2.58 18.67 1.44
CA LEU A 96 1.76 19.25 2.51
C LEU A 96 1.77 18.34 3.76
N GLY A 97 1.60 17.03 3.60
CA GLY A 97 1.75 16.08 4.69
C GLY A 97 3.14 16.13 5.32
N ALA A 98 4.19 16.18 4.49
CA ALA A 98 5.57 16.32 4.95
C ALA A 98 5.82 17.63 5.72
N LEU A 99 5.21 18.75 5.29
CA LEU A 99 5.30 20.04 5.99
C LEU A 99 4.61 20.01 7.36
N LEU A 100 3.43 19.39 7.45
CA LEU A 100 2.72 19.23 8.72
C LEU A 100 3.46 18.29 9.68
N ALA A 101 4.05 17.21 9.16
CA ALA A 101 4.93 16.33 9.94
C ALA A 101 6.17 17.07 10.45
N LEU A 102 6.82 17.88 9.60
CA LEU A 102 7.96 18.69 9.99
C LEU A 102 7.60 19.71 11.09
N LEU A 103 6.40 20.29 11.05
CA LEU A 103 5.91 21.18 12.10
C LEU A 103 5.78 20.44 13.44
N GLY A 104 5.17 19.26 13.43
CA GLY A 104 5.01 18.43 14.63
C GLY A 104 6.36 17.98 15.20
N GLN A 105 7.26 17.56 14.33
CA GLN A 105 8.62 17.11 14.67
C GLN A 105 9.48 18.25 15.25
N THR A 106 9.50 19.43 14.60
CA THR A 106 10.39 20.54 14.96
C THR A 106 10.03 21.18 16.30
N TYR A 107 8.74 21.22 16.63
CA TYR A 107 8.24 21.80 17.87
C TYR A 107 7.83 20.76 18.91
N GLN A 108 8.06 19.47 18.62
CA GLN A 108 7.80 18.35 19.53
C GLN A 108 6.37 18.39 20.08
N THR A 109 5.41 18.77 19.23
CA THR A 109 4.03 18.89 19.64
C THR A 109 3.45 17.49 19.78
N GLY A 110 3.07 17.08 20.98
CA GLY A 110 2.31 15.84 21.16
C GLY A 110 0.83 16.01 20.95
N ALA A 111 0.46 16.85 19.97
CA ALA A 111 -0.86 16.81 19.39
C ALA A 111 -1.18 15.37 18.98
N ASP A 112 -2.42 14.94 19.17
CA ASP A 112 -2.81 13.60 18.78
C ASP A 112 -2.55 13.42 17.28
N THR A 113 -1.97 12.28 16.89
CA THR A 113 -1.56 12.04 15.50
C THR A 113 -2.71 12.21 14.51
N TRP A 114 -3.96 11.96 14.92
CA TRP A 114 -5.14 12.19 14.10
C TRP A 114 -5.32 13.67 13.70
N GLU A 115 -4.97 14.64 14.55
CA GLU A 115 -5.13 16.08 14.26
C GLU A 115 -4.28 16.48 13.06
N LEU A 116 -3.07 15.94 12.94
CA LEU A 116 -2.18 16.16 11.80
C LEU A 116 -2.85 15.71 10.50
N PHE A 117 -3.40 14.48 10.47
CA PHE A 117 -4.06 13.94 9.28
C PHE A 117 -5.39 14.65 8.99
N ALA A 118 -6.12 15.11 10.01
CA ALA A 118 -7.33 15.90 9.85
C ALA A 118 -7.03 17.25 9.19
N TRP A 119 -6.04 17.99 9.70
CA TRP A 119 -5.57 19.24 9.07
C TRP A 119 -5.04 19.00 7.65
N TRP A 120 -4.35 17.87 7.43
CA TRP A 120 -3.92 17.49 6.09
C TRP A 120 -5.11 17.29 5.15
N ALA A 121 -6.15 16.54 5.56
CA ALA A 121 -7.35 16.35 4.75
C ALA A 121 -8.07 17.68 4.44
N VAL A 122 -8.21 18.57 5.43
CA VAL A 122 -8.86 19.88 5.26
C VAL A 122 -8.08 20.75 4.27
N LEU A 123 -6.76 20.87 4.45
CA LEU A 123 -5.91 21.69 3.61
C LEU A 123 -5.71 21.14 2.19
N LEU A 124 -5.85 19.82 2.02
CA LEU A 124 -5.77 19.15 0.72
C LEU A 124 -7.08 19.27 -0.09
N LEU A 125 -8.22 19.50 0.57
CA LEU A 125 -9.54 19.52 -0.07
C LEU A 125 -9.67 20.54 -1.23
N PRO A 126 -9.21 21.81 -1.13
CA PRO A 126 -9.25 22.76 -2.25
C PRO A 126 -8.52 22.23 -3.50
N TRP A 127 -7.42 21.52 -3.31
CA TRP A 127 -6.67 20.93 -4.41
C TRP A 127 -7.35 19.69 -4.97
N ALA A 128 -7.97 18.84 -4.14
CA ALA A 128 -8.78 17.71 -4.61
C ALA A 128 -9.95 18.18 -5.49
N LEU A 129 -10.64 19.24 -5.08
CA LEU A 129 -11.73 19.86 -5.85
C LEU A 129 -11.22 20.47 -7.17
N ALA A 130 -10.02 21.05 -7.18
CA ALA A 130 -9.45 21.72 -8.36
C ALA A 130 -8.78 20.76 -9.37
N ALA A 131 -8.19 19.66 -8.89
CA ALA A 131 -7.29 18.81 -9.68
C ALA A 131 -8.00 18.05 -10.81
N ALA A 132 -9.30 17.76 -10.68
CA ALA A 132 -10.05 16.88 -11.56
C ALA A 132 -9.30 15.57 -11.89
N SER A 133 -8.63 15.01 -10.89
CA SER A 133 -7.79 13.81 -10.99
C SER A 133 -8.19 12.82 -9.92
N GLN A 134 -8.39 11.55 -10.31
CA GLN A 134 -8.72 10.49 -9.37
C GLN A 134 -7.62 10.26 -8.33
N ALA A 135 -6.34 10.45 -8.70
CA ALA A 135 -5.21 10.25 -7.80
C ALA A 135 -5.23 11.21 -6.60
N VAL A 136 -5.55 12.50 -6.81
CA VAL A 136 -5.63 13.49 -5.72
C VAL A 136 -6.82 13.20 -4.81
N TRP A 137 -7.96 12.78 -5.38
CA TRP A 137 -9.11 12.35 -4.58
C TRP A 137 -8.84 11.07 -3.78
N LEU A 138 -8.15 10.08 -4.35
CA LEU A 138 -7.76 8.87 -3.64
C LEU A 138 -6.77 9.17 -2.52
N LEU A 139 -5.80 10.08 -2.75
CA LEU A 139 -4.93 10.59 -1.70
C LEU A 139 -5.74 11.25 -0.57
N TRP A 140 -6.72 12.09 -0.92
CA TRP A 140 -7.58 12.74 0.06
C TRP A 140 -8.43 11.74 0.86
N VAL A 141 -9.04 10.76 0.19
CA VAL A 141 -9.80 9.66 0.83
C VAL A 141 -8.90 8.85 1.78
N LEU A 142 -7.66 8.56 1.36
CA LEU A 142 -6.69 7.85 2.19
C LEU A 142 -6.37 8.65 3.46
N VAL A 143 -6.00 9.93 3.31
CA VAL A 143 -5.66 10.81 4.44
C VAL A 143 -6.85 10.97 5.39
N LEU A 144 -8.07 11.13 4.87
CA LEU A 144 -9.28 11.23 5.68
C LEU A 144 -9.60 9.94 6.44
N ASN A 145 -9.47 8.77 5.79
CA ASN A 145 -9.66 7.48 6.46
C ASN A 145 -8.64 7.28 7.57
N VAL A 146 -7.37 7.60 7.31
CA VAL A 146 -6.30 7.57 8.32
C VAL A 146 -6.62 8.49 9.49
N ALA A 147 -7.08 9.72 9.24
CA ALA A 147 -7.49 10.64 10.29
C ALA A 147 -8.64 10.08 11.15
N ALA A 148 -9.67 9.53 10.50
CA ALA A 148 -10.83 8.95 11.17
C ALA A 148 -10.47 7.73 12.03
N THR A 149 -9.66 6.80 11.50
CA THR A 149 -9.19 5.62 12.25
C THR A 149 -8.37 6.03 13.49
N LEU A 150 -7.46 6.99 13.35
CA LEU A 150 -6.65 7.47 14.48
C LEU A 150 -7.48 8.25 15.51
N TRP A 151 -8.51 8.97 15.07
CA TRP A 151 -9.43 9.69 15.97
C TRP A 151 -10.30 8.72 16.79
N LEU A 152 -10.70 7.61 16.18
CA LEU A 152 -11.49 6.55 16.81
C LEU A 152 -10.68 5.64 17.76
N GLY A 153 -9.38 5.93 17.96
CA GLY A 153 -8.53 5.23 18.94
C GLY A 153 -7.84 3.96 18.43
N GLU A 154 -7.97 3.60 17.15
CA GLU A 154 -7.36 2.39 16.63
C GLU A 154 -5.88 2.57 16.25
N ARG A 155 -5.06 1.62 16.70
CA ARG A 155 -3.63 1.53 16.37
C ARG A 155 -3.48 1.05 14.92
N MET A 156 -3.27 1.98 13.98
CA MET A 156 -3.11 1.73 12.54
C MET A 156 -2.08 0.66 12.13
N PHE A 157 -1.11 0.31 12.98
CA PHE A 157 0.06 -0.52 12.60
C PHE A 157 0.26 -1.81 13.40
N SER A 158 -0.59 -2.11 14.38
CA SER A 158 -0.59 -3.46 14.94
C SER A 158 -1.42 -4.31 13.99
N TRP A 159 -0.74 -5.05 13.10
CA TRP A 159 -1.39 -5.90 12.10
C TRP A 159 -2.47 -6.80 12.72
N LEU A 160 -2.32 -7.20 13.99
CA LEU A 160 -3.32 -7.99 14.73
C LEU A 160 -4.52 -7.16 15.26
N SER A 161 -4.35 -5.87 15.61
CA SER A 161 -5.43 -5.05 16.20
C SER A 161 -6.38 -4.44 15.18
N VAL A 162 -5.99 -4.36 13.90
CA VAL A 162 -6.90 -4.01 12.79
C VAL A 162 -8.04 -5.05 12.68
N PHE A 163 -7.83 -6.25 13.21
CA PHE A 163 -8.83 -7.31 13.23
C PHE A 163 -9.73 -7.32 14.48
N GLY A 164 -9.52 -6.44 15.47
CA GLY A 164 -10.20 -6.50 16.77
C GLY A 164 -10.83 -5.19 17.27
N GLY A 165 -11.25 -4.32 16.36
CA GLY A 165 -11.90 -3.04 16.67
C GLY A 165 -13.27 -3.18 17.34
N SER A 166 -13.72 -2.14 18.04
CA SER A 166 -15.09 -2.12 18.59
C SER A 166 -16.13 -1.99 17.48
N ASP A 167 -17.32 -2.54 17.70
CA ASP A 167 -18.43 -2.54 16.72
C ASP A 167 -18.72 -1.14 16.17
N THR A 168 -18.66 -0.14 17.06
CA THR A 168 -18.87 1.27 16.75
C THR A 168 -17.85 1.83 15.76
N VAL A 169 -16.57 1.44 15.84
CA VAL A 169 -15.53 1.96 14.95
C VAL A 169 -15.75 1.47 13.53
N SER A 170 -16.02 0.16 13.38
CA SER A 170 -16.34 -0.43 12.08
C SER A 170 -17.58 0.20 11.45
N LEU A 171 -18.63 0.47 12.24
CA LEU A 171 -19.84 1.16 11.77
C LEU A 171 -19.56 2.58 11.30
N VAL A 172 -18.80 3.36 12.06
CA VAL A 172 -18.45 4.74 11.69
C VAL A 172 -17.59 4.75 10.42
N MET A 173 -16.61 3.86 10.31
CA MET A 173 -15.76 3.74 9.13
C MET A 173 -16.54 3.27 7.89
N ALA A 174 -17.46 2.33 8.05
CA ALA A 174 -18.36 1.90 6.98
C ALA A 174 -19.29 3.05 6.54
N ALA A 175 -19.88 3.78 7.47
CA ALA A 175 -20.75 4.92 7.19
C ALA A 175 -20.00 6.05 6.47
N LEU A 176 -18.81 6.42 6.94
CA LEU A 176 -17.94 7.41 6.31
C LEU A 176 -17.67 7.04 4.84
N ASN A 177 -17.19 5.81 4.59
CA ASN A 177 -16.86 5.37 3.23
C ASN A 177 -18.10 5.18 2.34
N LEU A 178 -19.26 4.86 2.91
CA LEU A 178 -20.52 4.80 2.17
C LEU A 178 -20.99 6.20 1.74
N VAL A 179 -20.86 7.21 2.60
CA VAL A 179 -21.14 8.61 2.25
C VAL A 179 -20.19 9.10 1.16
N LEU A 180 -18.89 8.79 1.29
CA LEU A 180 -17.91 9.10 0.25
C LEU A 180 -18.24 8.40 -1.07
N LEU A 181 -18.64 7.13 -1.04
CA LEU A 181 -19.05 6.37 -2.23
C LEU A 181 -20.27 6.99 -2.89
N LEU A 182 -21.30 7.36 -2.11
CA LEU A 182 -22.50 8.03 -2.59
C LEU A 182 -22.14 9.37 -3.24
N GLY A 183 -21.33 10.19 -2.57
CA GLY A 183 -20.85 11.47 -3.11
C GLY A 183 -20.08 11.28 -4.43
N TRP A 184 -19.24 10.25 -4.50
CA TRP A 184 -18.48 9.90 -5.71
C TRP A 184 -19.40 9.49 -6.87
N GLU A 185 -20.37 8.60 -6.62
CA GLU A 185 -21.33 8.14 -7.63
C GLU A 185 -22.23 9.29 -8.12
N LEU A 186 -22.70 10.16 -7.21
CA LEU A 186 -23.48 11.35 -7.56
C LEU A 186 -22.66 12.33 -8.42
N ALA A 187 -21.39 12.57 -8.07
CA ALA A 187 -20.50 13.42 -8.85
C ALA A 187 -20.18 12.81 -10.21
N ALA A 188 -19.93 11.50 -10.27
CA ALA A 188 -19.69 10.76 -11.51
C ALA A 188 -20.92 10.81 -12.42
N HIS A 189 -22.13 10.68 -11.87
CA HIS A 189 -23.37 10.79 -12.61
C HIS A 189 -23.61 12.23 -13.12
N ARG A 190 -23.45 13.23 -12.24
CA ARG A 190 -23.64 14.65 -12.57
C ARG A 190 -22.68 15.14 -13.66
N TRP A 191 -21.42 14.75 -13.59
CA TRP A 191 -20.37 15.19 -14.50
C TRP A 191 -20.07 14.18 -15.61
N ARG A 192 -20.85 13.08 -15.70
CA ARG A 192 -20.67 11.98 -16.65
C ARG A 192 -19.22 11.46 -16.68
N ALA A 193 -18.53 11.48 -15.54
CA ALA A 193 -17.13 11.10 -15.44
C ALA A 193 -16.96 9.58 -15.44
N SER A 194 -15.91 9.08 -16.10
CA SER A 194 -15.59 7.66 -16.07
C SER A 194 -14.80 7.32 -14.80
N THR A 195 -15.44 6.66 -13.83
CA THR A 195 -14.81 6.37 -12.52
C THR A 195 -14.75 4.87 -12.25
N LEU A 196 -13.60 4.25 -12.55
CA LEU A 196 -13.42 2.81 -12.38
C LEU A 196 -12.81 2.45 -11.01
N ILE A 197 -11.70 3.08 -10.62
CA ILE A 197 -10.98 2.70 -9.38
C ILE A 197 -11.67 3.25 -8.14
N GLY A 198 -12.00 4.55 -8.12
CA GLY A 198 -12.51 5.24 -6.92
C GLY A 198 -13.67 4.51 -6.23
N PRO A 199 -14.77 4.23 -6.93
CA PRO A 199 -15.91 3.51 -6.35
C PRO A 199 -15.57 2.10 -5.87
N ARG A 200 -14.65 1.41 -6.54
CA ARG A 200 -14.22 0.05 -6.14
C ARG A 200 -13.40 0.07 -4.85
N ILE A 201 -12.51 1.05 -4.68
CA ILE A 201 -11.75 1.21 -3.43
C ILE A 201 -12.68 1.56 -2.28
N LEU A 202 -13.58 2.53 -2.47
CA LEU A 202 -14.54 2.92 -1.44
C LEU A 202 -15.50 1.76 -1.08
N ALA A 203 -16.01 1.02 -2.07
CA ALA A 203 -16.81 -0.17 -1.82
C ALA A 203 -16.01 -1.25 -1.07
N ALA A 204 -14.74 -1.47 -1.44
CA ALA A 204 -13.87 -2.40 -0.72
C ALA A 204 -13.69 -1.98 0.75
N LEU A 205 -13.47 -0.70 1.04
CA LEU A 205 -13.36 -0.18 2.42
C LEU A 205 -14.66 -0.37 3.23
N VAL A 206 -15.82 -0.13 2.63
CA VAL A 206 -17.12 -0.36 3.27
C VAL A 206 -17.31 -1.85 3.58
N ILE A 207 -17.09 -2.72 2.58
CA ILE A 207 -17.27 -4.17 2.72
C ILE A 207 -16.29 -4.72 3.74
N SER A 208 -15.01 -4.32 3.68
CA SER A 208 -14.00 -4.80 4.62
C SER A 208 -14.32 -4.39 6.04
N ALA A 209 -14.71 -3.14 6.30
CA ALA A 209 -15.05 -2.68 7.65
C ALA A 209 -16.20 -3.50 8.27
N LEU A 210 -17.26 -3.76 7.50
CA LEU A 210 -18.43 -4.52 7.99
C LEU A 210 -18.16 -6.01 8.13
N VAL A 211 -17.49 -6.64 7.16
CA VAL A 211 -17.13 -8.06 7.25
C VAL A 211 -16.20 -8.29 8.44
N MET A 212 -15.23 -7.39 8.64
CA MET A 212 -14.30 -7.45 9.75
C MET A 212 -14.99 -7.36 11.12
N ALA A 213 -15.93 -6.44 11.28
CA ALA A 213 -16.77 -6.37 12.49
C ALA A 213 -17.45 -7.71 12.79
N LEU A 214 -18.06 -8.32 11.78
CA LEU A 214 -18.80 -9.58 11.92
C LEU A 214 -17.92 -10.81 12.12
N MET A 215 -16.65 -10.77 11.69
CA MET A 215 -15.72 -11.89 11.89
C MET A 215 -15.24 -11.98 13.34
N PHE A 216 -14.93 -10.85 13.96
CA PHE A 216 -14.20 -10.82 15.24
C PHE A 216 -15.02 -10.31 16.44
N VAL A 217 -16.16 -9.64 16.22
CA VAL A 217 -17.05 -9.18 17.29
C VAL A 217 -18.19 -10.18 17.50
N GLY A 218 -18.57 -10.41 18.76
CA GLY A 218 -19.48 -11.47 19.19
C GLY A 218 -20.95 -11.36 18.74
N PHE A 219 -21.67 -12.47 18.95
CA PHE A 219 -22.98 -12.90 18.45
C PHE A 219 -24.11 -11.85 18.23
N PHE A 220 -24.88 -12.07 17.15
CA PHE A 220 -26.06 -11.31 16.66
C PHE A 220 -27.27 -11.20 17.62
N PHE A 221 -27.20 -11.70 18.86
CA PHE A 221 -28.33 -11.74 19.80
C PHE A 221 -28.00 -11.42 21.27
N GLY A 222 -26.86 -10.78 21.54
CA GLY A 222 -26.68 -10.00 22.76
C GLY A 222 -27.33 -8.62 22.61
N ARG A 223 -28.03 -8.13 23.64
CA ARG A 223 -28.88 -6.92 23.61
C ARG A 223 -28.18 -5.62 23.17
N GLU A 224 -26.85 -5.62 23.02
CA GLU A 224 -26.03 -4.44 22.70
C GLU A 224 -25.24 -4.51 21.37
N GLN A 225 -25.33 -5.60 20.58
CA GLN A 225 -24.35 -5.88 19.48
C GLN A 225 -24.98 -6.22 18.11
N GLY A 226 -26.25 -5.85 17.85
CA GLY A 226 -26.98 -6.18 16.61
C GLY A 226 -26.82 -5.21 15.43
N PHE A 227 -26.16 -4.06 15.62
CA PHE A 227 -26.19 -2.97 14.63
C PHE A 227 -25.32 -3.24 13.40
N SER A 228 -24.11 -3.79 13.55
CA SER A 228 -23.26 -4.17 12.40
C SER A 228 -23.89 -5.24 11.52
N GLY A 229 -24.65 -6.15 12.11
CA GLY A 229 -25.41 -7.16 11.38
C GLY A 229 -26.47 -6.56 10.46
N ILE A 230 -27.29 -5.65 11.02
CA ILE A 230 -28.31 -4.92 10.26
C ILE A 230 -27.65 -4.05 9.19
N ALA A 231 -26.56 -3.35 9.54
CA ALA A 231 -25.81 -2.51 8.60
C ALA A 231 -25.24 -3.34 7.44
N TRP A 232 -24.67 -4.52 7.71
CA TRP A 232 -24.18 -5.44 6.69
C TRP A 232 -25.28 -5.90 5.73
N LEU A 233 -26.46 -6.27 6.25
CA LEU A 233 -27.60 -6.67 5.42
C LEU A 233 -28.10 -5.51 4.56
N ALA A 234 -28.26 -4.32 5.15
CA ALA A 234 -28.71 -3.12 4.45
C ALA A 234 -27.73 -2.69 3.35
N VAL A 235 -26.43 -2.65 3.65
CA VAL A 235 -25.39 -2.25 2.70
C VAL A 235 -25.23 -3.28 1.59
N THR A 236 -25.21 -4.58 1.91
CA THR A 236 -25.09 -5.64 0.92
C THR A 236 -26.29 -5.66 -0.03
N ALA A 237 -27.51 -5.51 0.48
CA ALA A 237 -28.72 -5.40 -0.34
C ALA A 237 -28.73 -4.12 -1.17
N GLY A 238 -28.40 -2.97 -0.59
CA GLY A 238 -28.40 -1.66 -1.24
C GLY A 238 -27.36 -1.55 -2.35
N LEU A 239 -26.10 -1.88 -2.05
CA LEU A 239 -25.02 -1.90 -3.06
C LEU A 239 -25.25 -3.00 -4.10
N GLY A 240 -25.71 -4.18 -3.68
CA GLY A 240 -26.08 -5.27 -4.59
C GLY A 240 -27.13 -4.83 -5.60
N PHE A 241 -28.22 -4.21 -5.14
CA PHE A 241 -29.28 -3.69 -6.01
C PHE A 241 -28.76 -2.57 -6.94
N TYR A 242 -28.05 -1.58 -6.41
CA TYR A 242 -27.53 -0.46 -7.18
C TYR A 242 -26.56 -0.94 -8.28
N TYR A 243 -25.59 -1.78 -7.94
CA TYR A 243 -24.59 -2.27 -8.88
C TYR A 243 -25.09 -3.39 -9.80
N GLN A 244 -26.27 -3.94 -9.55
CA GLN A 244 -26.93 -4.87 -10.48
C GLN A 244 -27.86 -4.14 -11.45
N ARG A 245 -28.61 -3.14 -10.98
CA ARG A 245 -29.71 -2.51 -11.75
C ARG A 245 -29.38 -1.14 -12.33
N VAL A 246 -28.64 -0.31 -11.61
CA VAL A 246 -28.35 1.08 -12.02
C VAL A 246 -27.01 1.17 -12.75
N ARG A 247 -25.94 0.70 -12.11
CA ARG A 247 -24.58 0.77 -12.65
C ARG A 247 -23.90 -0.60 -12.56
N ARG A 248 -23.83 -1.34 -13.67
CA ARG A 248 -23.24 -2.68 -13.64
C ARG A 248 -21.72 -2.66 -13.38
N ASP A 249 -21.31 -3.03 -12.16
CA ASP A 249 -19.89 -3.30 -11.82
C ASP A 249 -19.74 -4.68 -11.17
N LEU A 250 -19.30 -5.66 -11.98
CA LEU A 250 -19.16 -7.06 -11.57
C LEU A 250 -18.05 -7.27 -10.53
N VAL A 251 -17.09 -6.35 -10.41
CA VAL A 251 -16.02 -6.44 -9.42
C VAL A 251 -16.57 -6.16 -8.02
N ILE A 252 -17.43 -5.15 -7.88
CA ILE A 252 -18.07 -4.82 -6.59
C ILE A 252 -19.04 -5.94 -6.20
N LEU A 253 -19.80 -6.47 -7.16
CA LEU A 253 -20.68 -7.63 -6.89
C LEU A 253 -19.88 -8.88 -6.48
N ALA A 254 -18.68 -9.09 -7.03
CA ALA A 254 -17.80 -10.17 -6.60
C ALA A 254 -17.24 -9.94 -5.19
N MET A 255 -16.89 -8.70 -4.83
CA MET A 255 -16.49 -8.35 -3.46
C MET A 255 -17.62 -8.59 -2.45
N LEU A 256 -18.86 -8.21 -2.80
CA LEU A 256 -20.04 -8.49 -1.97
C LEU A 256 -20.28 -9.99 -1.82
N ALA A 257 -20.18 -10.77 -2.90
CA ALA A 257 -20.31 -12.22 -2.84
C ALA A 257 -19.23 -12.86 -1.96
N ALA A 258 -17.98 -12.40 -2.05
CA ALA A 258 -16.91 -12.84 -1.16
C ALA A 258 -17.21 -12.51 0.31
N GLY A 259 -17.70 -11.29 0.59
CA GLY A 259 -18.11 -10.91 1.94
C GLY A 259 -19.26 -11.77 2.49
N VAL A 260 -20.26 -12.09 1.66
CA VAL A 260 -21.36 -13.00 2.03
C VAL A 260 -20.82 -14.40 2.37
N ILE A 261 -19.89 -14.93 1.58
CA ILE A 261 -19.25 -16.22 1.85
C ILE A 261 -18.52 -16.20 3.19
N CYS A 262 -17.72 -15.17 3.48
CA CYS A 262 -17.03 -15.04 4.76
C CYS A 262 -18.00 -15.00 5.95
N VAL A 263 -19.05 -14.16 5.85
CA VAL A 263 -20.07 -14.00 6.87
C VAL A 263 -20.87 -15.29 7.08
N SER A 264 -21.27 -15.97 6.00
CA SER A 264 -21.95 -17.27 6.04
C SER A 264 -21.08 -18.33 6.73
N LEU A 265 -19.82 -18.45 6.33
CA LEU A 265 -18.88 -19.42 6.89
C LEU A 265 -18.70 -19.24 8.40
N ARG A 266 -18.61 -17.99 8.87
CA ARG A 266 -18.52 -17.66 10.30
C ARG A 266 -19.76 -18.10 11.06
N PHE A 267 -20.96 -17.72 10.60
CA PHE A 267 -22.20 -18.01 11.29
C PHE A 267 -22.54 -19.50 11.30
N VAL A 268 -22.45 -20.15 10.14
CA VAL A 268 -22.67 -21.60 10.06
C VAL A 268 -21.59 -22.33 10.85
N GLY A 269 -20.35 -21.82 10.84
CA GLY A 269 -19.26 -22.37 11.65
C GLY A 269 -19.55 -22.33 13.14
N GLU A 270 -20.00 -21.18 13.67
CA GLU A 270 -20.41 -21.10 15.08
C GLU A 270 -21.58 -22.02 15.40
N TRP A 271 -22.59 -22.03 14.55
CA TRP A 271 -23.77 -22.86 14.76
C TRP A 271 -23.40 -24.34 14.79
N LEU A 272 -22.57 -24.78 13.85
CA LEU A 272 -22.10 -26.17 13.76
C LEU A 272 -21.22 -26.55 14.94
N LEU A 273 -20.30 -25.67 15.36
CA LEU A 273 -19.47 -25.88 16.54
C LEU A 273 -20.26 -25.89 17.86
N ARG A 274 -21.43 -25.24 17.92
CA ARG A 274 -22.36 -25.34 19.06
C ARG A 274 -23.14 -26.65 19.08
N LEU A 275 -23.47 -27.20 17.91
CA LEU A 275 -24.19 -28.47 17.80
C LEU A 275 -23.28 -29.67 18.09
N GLU A 276 -22.12 -29.71 17.43
CA GLU A 276 -21.09 -30.72 17.61
C GLU A 276 -19.73 -30.02 17.72
N PRO A 277 -19.26 -29.75 18.94
CA PRO A 277 -17.94 -29.15 19.14
C PRO A 277 -16.88 -30.17 18.71
N GLY A 278 -16.28 -29.94 17.55
CA GLY A 278 -15.25 -30.83 17.04
C GLY A 278 -14.89 -30.59 15.59
N VAL A 279 -13.92 -31.37 15.15
CA VAL A 279 -13.25 -31.28 13.86
C VAL A 279 -14.16 -31.65 12.69
N TRP A 280 -15.21 -32.43 12.96
CA TRP A 280 -16.23 -32.82 11.99
C TRP A 280 -16.97 -31.63 11.39
N ALA A 281 -16.98 -30.48 12.07
CA ALA A 281 -17.53 -29.23 11.54
C ALA A 281 -16.79 -28.72 10.28
N ALA A 282 -15.52 -29.07 10.10
CA ALA A 282 -14.71 -28.56 9.01
C ALA A 282 -15.15 -29.06 7.63
N LEU A 283 -15.68 -30.29 7.51
CA LEU A 283 -16.11 -30.85 6.23
C LEU A 283 -17.40 -30.19 5.69
N PRO A 284 -18.50 -30.04 6.46
CA PRO A 284 -19.66 -29.28 6.02
C PRO A 284 -19.31 -27.83 5.70
N LEU A 285 -18.39 -27.20 6.45
CA LEU A 285 -17.93 -25.83 6.15
C LEU A 285 -17.16 -25.75 4.83
N ALA A 286 -16.29 -26.73 4.53
CA ALA A 286 -15.62 -26.79 3.24
C ALA A 286 -16.62 -26.97 2.09
N ALA A 287 -17.61 -27.85 2.26
CA ALA A 287 -18.66 -28.07 1.28
C ALA A 287 -19.52 -26.81 1.05
N LEU A 288 -19.90 -26.11 2.13
CA LEU A 288 -20.63 -24.85 2.08
C LEU A 288 -19.84 -23.79 1.31
N LEU A 289 -18.59 -23.55 1.70
CA LEU A 289 -17.69 -22.59 1.05
C LEU A 289 -17.61 -22.81 -0.47
N MET A 290 -17.46 -24.06 -0.90
CA MET A 290 -17.35 -24.41 -2.30
C MET A 290 -18.68 -24.28 -3.04
N ALA A 291 -19.78 -24.69 -2.41
CA ALA A 291 -21.12 -24.53 -2.96
C ALA A 291 -21.43 -23.04 -3.20
N GLU A 292 -21.21 -22.19 -2.20
CA GLU A 292 -21.44 -20.76 -2.29
C GLU A 292 -20.53 -20.08 -3.32
N ALA A 293 -19.24 -20.42 -3.36
CA ALA A 293 -18.30 -19.89 -4.34
C ALA A 293 -18.69 -20.27 -5.79
N VAL A 294 -19.13 -21.51 -6.02
CA VAL A 294 -19.60 -21.97 -7.34
C VAL A 294 -20.92 -21.29 -7.71
N LEU A 295 -21.85 -21.12 -6.77
CA LEU A 295 -23.10 -20.41 -7.00
C LEU A 295 -22.85 -18.94 -7.36
N ALA A 296 -22.02 -18.24 -6.59
CA ALA A 296 -21.60 -16.87 -6.86
C ALA A 296 -20.91 -16.75 -8.23
N ALA A 297 -19.99 -17.66 -8.56
CA ALA A 297 -19.32 -17.71 -9.85
C ALA A 297 -20.29 -17.95 -11.02
N ARG A 298 -21.31 -18.78 -10.84
CA ARG A 298 -22.37 -19.00 -11.85
C ARG A 298 -23.23 -17.76 -12.01
N TRP A 299 -23.65 -17.14 -10.91
CA TRP A 299 -24.44 -15.91 -10.91
C TRP A 299 -23.71 -14.76 -11.60
N LEU A 300 -22.44 -14.51 -11.25
CA LEU A 300 -21.62 -13.48 -11.87
C LEU A 300 -21.35 -13.71 -13.35
N ARG A 301 -21.20 -14.98 -13.78
CA ARG A 301 -21.06 -15.33 -15.21
C ARG A 301 -22.35 -15.09 -15.97
N LYS A 302 -23.50 -15.46 -15.40
CA LYS A 302 -24.82 -15.19 -15.99
C LYS A 302 -25.01 -13.69 -16.18
N LEU A 303 -24.69 -12.90 -15.15
CA LEU A 303 -24.72 -11.45 -15.24
C LEU A 303 -23.74 -10.96 -16.34
N ALA A 304 -22.50 -11.42 -16.35
CA ALA A 304 -21.54 -11.01 -17.39
C ALA A 304 -22.04 -11.26 -18.84
N ALA A 305 -22.87 -12.29 -19.05
CA ALA A 305 -23.41 -12.67 -20.35
C ALA A 305 -24.66 -11.89 -20.81
N GLU A 306 -25.35 -11.18 -19.91
CA GLU A 306 -26.55 -10.41 -20.26
C GLU A 306 -26.18 -9.12 -21.05
N PRO A 307 -26.80 -8.86 -22.22
CA PRO A 307 -26.50 -7.69 -23.05
C PRO A 307 -26.78 -6.37 -22.31
N ARG A 308 -25.87 -5.40 -22.43
CA ARG A 308 -26.02 -4.07 -21.85
C ARG A 308 -27.05 -3.26 -22.66
N ALA A 309 -28.08 -2.72 -22.02
CA ALA A 309 -28.89 -1.65 -22.62
C ALA A 309 -27.98 -0.44 -22.88
N ALA A 310 -27.92 0.04 -24.12
CA ALA A 310 -27.03 1.12 -24.54
C ALA A 310 -27.36 2.43 -23.78
N GLY A 311 -26.55 2.77 -22.79
CA GLY A 311 -26.58 4.08 -22.14
C GLY A 311 -25.81 5.10 -22.98
N PRO A 312 -26.23 6.38 -23.03
CA PRO A 312 -25.60 7.40 -23.85
C PRO A 312 -24.13 7.62 -23.45
N ALA A 313 -23.28 7.82 -24.46
CA ALA A 313 -21.84 7.99 -24.31
C ALA A 313 -21.48 9.12 -23.32
N ALA A 314 -20.57 8.81 -22.40
CA ALA A 314 -20.07 9.73 -21.39
C ALA A 314 -19.30 10.90 -22.03
N ALA A 315 -19.55 12.13 -21.54
CA ALA A 315 -18.89 13.34 -22.00
C ALA A 315 -17.59 13.61 -21.20
N ASP A 316 -16.62 14.19 -21.89
CA ASP A 316 -15.27 14.62 -21.47
C ASP A 316 -15.02 14.92 -19.96
N ALA A 317 -14.76 13.86 -19.19
CA ALA A 317 -13.95 13.93 -17.97
C ALA A 317 -13.16 12.62 -17.82
N GLU A 318 -11.85 12.72 -18.14
CA GLU A 318 -10.86 11.63 -18.27
C GLU A 318 -11.34 10.41 -19.06
N PRO A 319 -10.74 10.07 -20.24
CA PRO A 319 -10.93 8.73 -20.77
C PRO A 319 -10.50 7.75 -19.68
N ALA A 320 -11.24 6.65 -19.52
CA ALA A 320 -11.10 5.58 -18.53
C ALA A 320 -9.68 4.96 -18.38
N SER A 321 -8.72 5.51 -19.11
CA SER A 321 -7.29 5.26 -19.21
C SER A 321 -6.41 5.80 -18.08
N ALA A 322 -6.96 6.46 -17.05
CA ALA A 322 -6.21 6.90 -15.86
C ALA A 322 -6.09 5.81 -14.77
N SER A 323 -6.93 4.78 -14.84
CA SER A 323 -6.68 3.48 -14.25
C SER A 323 -5.99 2.62 -15.28
N ALA A 324 -4.99 1.81 -14.91
CA ALA A 324 -4.42 0.82 -15.81
C ALA A 324 -5.57 0.11 -16.58
N GLY A 325 -5.64 0.33 -17.89
CA GLY A 325 -6.81 -0.03 -18.70
C GLY A 325 -6.86 0.78 -19.99
N ASN A 326 -6.39 0.18 -21.09
CA ASN A 326 -6.43 0.82 -22.40
C ASN A 326 -7.88 0.94 -22.89
N ALA A 327 -8.34 2.17 -23.09
CA ALA A 327 -9.15 2.52 -24.25
C ALA A 327 -8.37 3.58 -25.01
N VAL A 328 -8.03 3.26 -26.26
CA VAL A 328 -7.49 4.23 -27.23
C VAL A 328 -8.56 5.33 -27.39
N GLU A 329 -8.15 6.59 -27.37
CA GLU A 329 -9.03 7.71 -27.76
C GLU A 329 -9.70 7.34 -29.10
N PRO A 330 -11.05 7.40 -29.22
CA PRO A 330 -11.66 7.17 -30.52
C PRO A 330 -11.05 8.15 -31.52
N ALA A 331 -10.63 7.64 -32.68
CA ALA A 331 -10.12 8.48 -33.75
C ALA A 331 -11.22 9.47 -34.16
N ASP A 332 -10.81 10.70 -34.52
CA ASP A 332 -11.72 11.67 -35.15
C ASP A 332 -12.45 10.99 -36.30
N SER A 333 -13.76 11.24 -36.42
CA SER A 333 -14.70 10.57 -37.33
C SER A 333 -14.37 10.66 -38.83
N GLY A 334 -13.25 11.27 -39.21
CA GLY A 334 -12.76 11.41 -40.58
C GLY A 334 -11.39 10.77 -40.88
N ALA A 335 -10.75 10.06 -39.94
CA ALA A 335 -9.47 9.39 -40.20
C ALA A 335 -9.66 7.99 -40.81
N PRO A 336 -8.88 7.60 -41.84
CA PRO A 336 -8.99 6.27 -42.44
C PRO A 336 -8.60 5.20 -41.40
N VAL A 337 -9.59 4.43 -40.97
CA VAL A 337 -9.43 3.30 -40.05
C VAL A 337 -8.72 2.19 -40.81
N ALA A 338 -7.45 1.95 -40.48
CA ALA A 338 -6.80 0.70 -40.86
C ALA A 338 -7.55 -0.44 -40.14
N GLN A 339 -8.37 -1.20 -40.88
CA GLN A 339 -9.01 -2.42 -40.39
C GLN A 339 -7.91 -3.40 -39.97
N LEU A 340 -7.64 -3.44 -38.67
CA LEU A 340 -6.97 -4.57 -38.05
C LEU A 340 -7.87 -5.80 -38.23
N ALA A 341 -7.26 -6.94 -38.58
CA ALA A 341 -7.93 -8.22 -38.75
C ALA A 341 -8.94 -8.47 -37.61
N PRO A 342 -10.10 -9.11 -37.90
CA PRO A 342 -11.13 -9.35 -36.90
C PRO A 342 -10.50 -9.97 -35.67
N ALA A 343 -10.69 -9.31 -34.51
CA ALA A 343 -10.22 -9.81 -33.23
C ALA A 343 -10.73 -11.25 -33.10
N ALA A 344 -9.82 -12.22 -33.00
CA ALA A 344 -10.17 -13.59 -32.73
C ALA A 344 -11.13 -13.60 -31.53
N ALA A 345 -12.31 -14.18 -31.71
CA ALA A 345 -13.30 -14.28 -30.65
C ALA A 345 -12.61 -14.90 -29.42
N PRO A 346 -12.45 -14.18 -28.30
CA PRO A 346 -11.74 -14.71 -27.16
C PRO A 346 -12.53 -15.92 -26.67
N HIS A 347 -11.90 -17.10 -26.66
CA HIS A 347 -12.42 -18.22 -25.90
C HIS A 347 -12.72 -17.73 -24.49
N ALA A 348 -13.96 -17.92 -24.04
CA ALA A 348 -14.50 -17.33 -22.83
C ALA A 348 -13.88 -17.95 -21.57
N GLU A 349 -12.62 -17.61 -21.31
CA GLU A 349 -12.01 -17.84 -20.00
C GLU A 349 -12.87 -17.13 -18.95
N PRO A 350 -13.11 -17.78 -17.79
CA PRO A 350 -13.89 -17.16 -16.73
C PRO A 350 -13.23 -15.83 -16.33
N PRO A 351 -14.01 -14.75 -16.09
CA PRO A 351 -13.46 -13.46 -15.71
C PRO A 351 -12.54 -13.56 -14.49
N TRP A 352 -11.52 -12.70 -14.41
CA TRP A 352 -10.47 -12.76 -13.38
C TRP A 352 -11.00 -12.75 -11.94
N TYR A 353 -12.07 -11.99 -11.66
CA TYR A 353 -12.67 -11.91 -10.33
C TYR A 353 -13.38 -13.21 -9.96
N VAL A 354 -13.91 -13.95 -10.96
CA VAL A 354 -14.46 -15.30 -10.75
C VAL A 354 -13.35 -16.29 -10.46
N GLN A 355 -12.23 -16.21 -11.19
CA GLN A 355 -11.06 -17.05 -10.94
C GLN A 355 -10.49 -16.80 -9.53
N CYS A 356 -10.40 -15.54 -9.11
CA CYS A 356 -9.95 -15.16 -7.78
C CYS A 356 -10.88 -15.70 -6.69
N LEU A 357 -12.20 -15.53 -6.85
CA LEU A 357 -13.19 -16.06 -5.92
C LEU A 357 -13.08 -17.60 -5.77
N LEU A 358 -13.02 -18.31 -6.90
CA LEU A 358 -12.92 -19.78 -6.92
C LEU A 358 -11.56 -20.28 -6.43
N GLY A 359 -10.48 -19.55 -6.69
CA GLY A 359 -9.14 -19.89 -6.22
C GLY A 359 -9.00 -19.72 -4.71
N LEU A 360 -9.50 -18.61 -4.16
CA LEU A 360 -9.48 -18.34 -2.72
C LEU A 360 -10.37 -19.32 -1.96
N SER A 361 -11.54 -19.67 -2.51
CA SER A 361 -12.41 -20.69 -1.92
C SER A 361 -11.77 -22.08 -1.94
N ALA A 362 -11.06 -22.44 -3.02
CA ALA A 362 -10.35 -23.72 -3.08
C ALA A 362 -9.21 -23.78 -2.06
N TRP A 363 -8.44 -22.69 -1.88
CA TRP A 363 -7.38 -22.61 -0.88
C TRP A 363 -7.92 -22.73 0.55
N LEU A 364 -8.98 -21.97 0.89
CA LEU A 364 -9.59 -22.04 2.21
C LEU A 364 -10.29 -23.40 2.47
N ALA A 365 -10.88 -24.01 1.44
CA ALA A 365 -11.42 -25.38 1.53
C ALA A 365 -10.30 -26.41 1.78
N THR A 366 -9.12 -26.24 1.18
CA THR A 366 -7.94 -27.06 1.51
C THR A 366 -7.56 -26.90 2.97
N LEU A 367 -7.55 -25.69 3.53
CA LEU A 367 -7.24 -25.49 4.95
C LEU A 367 -8.25 -26.21 5.86
N LEU A 368 -9.55 -26.11 5.57
CA LEU A 368 -10.59 -26.83 6.31
C LEU A 368 -10.43 -28.35 6.19
N LEU A 369 -10.09 -28.86 5.00
CA LEU A 369 -9.82 -30.28 4.79
C LEU A 369 -8.58 -30.74 5.57
N LEU A 370 -7.52 -29.92 5.64
CA LEU A 370 -6.33 -30.22 6.43
C LEU A 370 -6.61 -30.22 7.94
N VAL A 371 -7.39 -29.25 8.43
CA VAL A 371 -7.86 -29.24 9.82
C VAL A 371 -8.67 -30.52 10.09
N PHE A 372 -9.52 -30.93 9.17
CA PHE A 372 -10.25 -32.18 9.29
C PHE A 372 -9.30 -33.39 9.40
N VAL A 373 -8.41 -33.57 8.44
CA VAL A 373 -7.51 -34.73 8.40
C VAL A 373 -6.57 -34.76 9.62
N GLY A 374 -6.00 -33.60 9.98
CA GLY A 374 -5.01 -33.49 11.05
C GLY A 374 -5.58 -33.72 12.45
N PHE A 375 -6.85 -33.35 12.69
CA PHE A 375 -7.45 -33.47 14.02
C PHE A 375 -8.55 -34.55 14.13
N SER A 376 -8.94 -35.21 13.03
CA SER A 376 -9.95 -36.28 13.06
C SER A 376 -9.47 -37.58 13.71
N GLY A 377 -8.15 -37.74 13.93
CA GLY A 377 -7.56 -39.00 14.37
C GLY A 377 -7.52 -40.08 13.30
N ILE A 378 -7.86 -39.78 12.04
CA ILE A 378 -7.75 -40.71 10.90
C ILE A 378 -6.28 -40.92 10.51
N VAL A 379 -5.48 -39.85 10.56
CA VAL A 379 -4.06 -39.86 10.28
C VAL A 379 -3.32 -39.60 11.58
N THR A 380 -2.80 -40.66 12.20
CA THR A 380 -2.10 -40.59 13.50
C THR A 380 -0.58 -40.72 13.37
N SER A 381 -0.07 -40.99 12.18
CA SER A 381 1.36 -41.15 11.89
C SER A 381 1.78 -40.35 10.65
N GLU A 382 3.05 -39.97 10.60
CA GLU A 382 3.65 -39.29 9.44
C GLU A 382 3.59 -40.16 8.17
N GLU A 383 3.85 -41.46 8.30
CA GLU A 383 3.68 -42.42 7.20
C GLU A 383 2.23 -42.46 6.71
N GLY A 384 1.27 -42.40 7.65
CA GLY A 384 -0.15 -42.29 7.33
C GLY A 384 -0.48 -41.01 6.56
N ALA A 385 0.18 -39.90 6.89
CA ALA A 385 0.02 -38.63 6.18
C ALA A 385 0.57 -38.69 4.75
N LEU A 386 1.70 -39.36 4.52
CA LEU A 386 2.24 -39.62 3.18
C LEU A 386 1.25 -40.43 2.32
N VAL A 387 0.73 -41.53 2.85
CA VAL A 387 -0.22 -42.40 2.14
C VAL A 387 -1.52 -41.67 1.86
N ALA A 388 -2.11 -41.02 2.87
CA ALA A 388 -3.32 -40.23 2.72
C ALA A 388 -3.13 -39.10 1.69
N GLY A 389 -1.97 -38.45 1.72
CA GLY A 389 -1.62 -37.39 0.78
C GLY A 389 -1.51 -37.89 -0.67
N LEU A 390 -0.88 -39.05 -0.90
CA LEU A 390 -0.82 -39.69 -2.22
C LEU A 390 -2.21 -40.08 -2.74
N VAL A 391 -3.06 -40.63 -1.87
CA VAL A 391 -4.45 -40.99 -2.21
C VAL A 391 -5.26 -39.75 -2.59
N LEU A 392 -5.17 -38.67 -1.81
CA LEU A 392 -5.87 -37.41 -2.08
C LEU A 392 -5.39 -36.74 -3.37
N CYS A 393 -4.08 -36.76 -3.63
CA CYS A 393 -3.48 -36.32 -4.89
C CYS A 393 -4.04 -37.11 -6.09
N GLY A 394 -4.01 -38.44 -6.02
CA GLY A 394 -4.51 -39.32 -7.08
C GLY A 394 -6.00 -39.13 -7.34
N ALA A 395 -6.81 -39.14 -6.28
CA ALA A 395 -8.26 -38.94 -6.35
C ALA A 395 -8.60 -37.54 -6.90
N GLY A 396 -7.93 -36.49 -6.42
CA GLY A 396 -8.16 -35.13 -6.89
C GLY A 396 -7.83 -34.94 -8.38
N VAL A 397 -6.69 -35.48 -8.83
CA VAL A 397 -6.32 -35.45 -10.26
C VAL A 397 -7.27 -36.29 -11.11
N ALA A 398 -7.73 -37.45 -10.63
CA ALA A 398 -8.71 -38.27 -11.33
C ALA A 398 -10.05 -37.54 -11.52
N VAL A 399 -10.56 -36.87 -10.48
CA VAL A 399 -11.77 -36.03 -10.55
C VAL A 399 -11.58 -34.90 -11.56
N LEU A 400 -10.44 -34.22 -11.55
CA LEU A 400 -10.15 -33.12 -12.49
C LEU A 400 -9.99 -33.56 -13.95
N ARG A 401 -9.64 -34.82 -14.19
CA ARG A 401 -9.56 -35.41 -15.54
C ARG A 401 -10.90 -35.95 -16.04
N SER A 402 -11.89 -36.08 -15.16
CA SER A 402 -13.25 -36.45 -15.54
C SER A 402 -14.06 -35.22 -15.99
N ASP A 403 -15.17 -35.43 -16.70
CA ASP A 403 -16.12 -34.38 -17.09
C ASP A 403 -17.01 -33.91 -15.91
N ALA A 404 -16.39 -33.77 -14.74
CA ALA A 404 -17.02 -33.38 -13.50
C ALA A 404 -17.55 -31.93 -13.55
N GLY A 405 -18.72 -31.72 -12.92
CA GLY A 405 -19.30 -30.38 -12.78
C GLY A 405 -18.41 -29.41 -11.96
N PRO A 406 -18.68 -28.10 -12.00
CA PRO A 406 -17.83 -27.08 -11.37
C PRO A 406 -17.57 -27.29 -9.86
N PHE A 407 -18.54 -27.83 -9.13
CA PHE A 407 -18.40 -28.17 -7.72
C PHE A 407 -17.34 -29.26 -7.50
N TRP A 408 -17.50 -30.40 -8.19
CA TRP A 408 -16.56 -31.52 -8.11
C TRP A 408 -15.16 -31.15 -8.59
N ARG A 409 -15.04 -30.23 -9.55
CA ARG A 409 -13.72 -29.69 -9.94
C ARG A 409 -13.06 -28.91 -8.80
N GLN A 410 -13.81 -28.10 -8.04
CA GLN A 410 -13.26 -27.48 -6.84
C GLN A 410 -12.87 -28.52 -5.78
N CYS A 411 -13.65 -29.59 -5.61
CA CYS A 411 -13.30 -30.69 -4.69
C CYS A 411 -11.99 -31.35 -5.11
N GLY A 412 -11.85 -31.67 -6.39
CA GLY A 412 -10.63 -32.26 -6.94
C GLY A 412 -9.41 -31.36 -6.72
N THR A 413 -9.54 -30.04 -6.94
CA THR A 413 -8.47 -29.07 -6.67
C THR A 413 -8.11 -29.00 -5.19
N ALA A 414 -9.10 -28.91 -4.30
CA ALA A 414 -8.87 -28.81 -2.86
C ALA A 414 -8.23 -30.10 -2.30
N MET A 415 -8.69 -31.28 -2.75
CA MET A 415 -8.14 -32.59 -2.39
C MET A 415 -6.71 -32.76 -2.90
N ALA A 416 -6.45 -32.46 -4.18
CA ALA A 416 -5.11 -32.61 -4.74
C ALA A 416 -4.10 -31.65 -4.11
N PHE A 417 -4.52 -30.45 -3.70
CA PHE A 417 -3.64 -29.52 -3.00
C PHE A 417 -3.45 -29.90 -1.52
N ALA A 418 -4.51 -30.32 -0.82
CA ALA A 418 -4.40 -30.86 0.54
C ALA A 418 -3.48 -32.09 0.58
N GLY A 419 -3.58 -32.97 -0.42
CA GLY A 419 -2.72 -34.13 -0.54
C GLY A 419 -1.23 -33.77 -0.68
N GLN A 420 -0.91 -32.74 -1.45
CA GLN A 420 0.46 -32.23 -1.57
C GLN A 420 0.98 -31.68 -0.23
N LEU A 421 0.14 -30.97 0.53
CA LEU A 421 0.51 -30.43 1.85
C LEU A 421 0.66 -31.53 2.92
N LEU A 422 -0.17 -32.57 2.89
CA LEU A 422 -0.01 -33.74 3.77
C LEU A 422 1.27 -34.53 3.47
N ILE A 423 1.64 -34.63 2.20
CA ILE A 423 2.92 -35.21 1.80
C ILE A 423 4.08 -34.39 2.37
N ILE A 424 4.03 -33.06 2.27
CA ILE A 424 5.05 -32.17 2.86
C ILE A 424 5.17 -32.41 4.37
N TYR A 425 4.03 -32.50 5.07
CA TYR A 425 4.00 -32.79 6.50
C TYR A 425 4.63 -34.15 6.83
N GLY A 426 4.26 -35.23 6.12
CA GLY A 426 4.82 -36.56 6.38
C GLY A 426 6.31 -36.73 6.07
N LEU A 427 6.94 -35.75 5.39
CA LEU A 427 8.37 -35.74 5.10
C LEU A 427 9.21 -34.97 6.14
N SER A 428 8.58 -34.27 7.11
CA SER A 428 9.27 -33.30 7.95
C SER A 428 10.36 -33.92 8.83
N ASP A 429 10.11 -35.10 9.41
CA ASP A 429 11.04 -35.75 10.34
C ASP A 429 11.75 -36.96 9.71
N SER A 430 11.16 -37.58 8.69
CA SER A 430 11.63 -38.83 8.09
C SER A 430 12.75 -38.67 7.05
N THR A 431 13.01 -37.45 6.56
CA THR A 431 13.97 -37.20 5.48
C THR A 431 14.82 -35.97 5.72
N SER A 432 16.00 -35.90 5.07
CA SER A 432 16.80 -34.68 5.13
C SER A 432 16.04 -33.52 4.44
N PHE A 433 16.19 -32.30 4.94
CA PHE A 433 15.54 -31.11 4.36
C PHE A 433 15.74 -30.99 2.83
N THR A 434 16.95 -31.29 2.34
CA THR A 434 17.26 -31.27 0.90
C THR A 434 16.45 -32.34 0.14
N SER A 435 16.41 -33.58 0.65
CA SER A 435 15.62 -34.65 0.01
C SER A 435 14.12 -34.36 0.06
N ALA A 436 13.63 -33.77 1.16
CA ALA A 436 12.25 -33.32 1.27
C ALA A 436 11.94 -32.27 0.19
N CYS A 437 12.76 -31.23 0.05
CA CYS A 437 12.56 -30.19 -0.98
C CYS A 437 12.61 -30.76 -2.41
N VAL A 438 13.54 -31.66 -2.71
CA VAL A 438 13.61 -32.32 -4.03
C VAL A 438 12.36 -33.17 -4.28
N PHE A 439 11.91 -33.92 -3.28
CA PHE A 439 10.68 -34.72 -3.40
C PHE A 439 9.46 -33.83 -3.64
N VAL A 440 9.30 -32.75 -2.87
CA VAL A 440 8.21 -31.77 -3.04
C VAL A 440 8.26 -31.15 -4.43
N LEU A 441 9.45 -30.80 -4.93
CA LEU A 441 9.62 -30.27 -6.28
C LEU A 441 9.15 -31.26 -7.35
N LEU A 442 9.56 -32.53 -7.25
CA LEU A 442 9.19 -33.60 -8.19
C LEU A 442 7.69 -33.90 -8.12
N MET A 443 7.14 -34.06 -6.91
CA MET A 443 5.72 -34.31 -6.69
C MET A 443 4.86 -33.15 -7.20
N ALA A 444 5.18 -31.91 -6.84
CA ALA A 444 4.41 -30.74 -7.28
C ALA A 444 4.49 -30.58 -8.80
N THR A 445 5.64 -30.87 -9.42
CA THR A 445 5.79 -30.90 -10.88
C THR A 445 4.94 -32.00 -11.52
N ALA A 446 4.89 -33.20 -10.93
CA ALA A 446 4.04 -34.27 -11.42
C ALA A 446 2.56 -33.89 -11.37
N ILE A 447 2.08 -33.32 -10.25
CA ILE A 447 0.70 -32.85 -10.12
C ILE A 447 0.41 -31.68 -11.06
N TYR A 448 1.35 -30.77 -11.26
CA TYR A 448 1.23 -29.65 -12.21
C TYR A 448 1.03 -30.14 -13.65
N VAL A 449 1.80 -31.14 -14.07
CA VAL A 449 1.71 -31.72 -15.41
C VAL A 449 0.45 -32.56 -15.58
N LEU A 450 0.10 -33.34 -14.56
CA LEU A 450 -1.04 -34.26 -14.62
C LEU A 450 -2.39 -33.55 -14.46
N GLY A 451 -2.44 -32.48 -13.67
CA GLY A 451 -3.62 -31.68 -13.36
C GLY A 451 -3.99 -30.74 -14.52
N PRO A 452 -5.18 -30.90 -15.13
CA PRO A 452 -5.62 -30.02 -16.21
C PRO A 452 -6.16 -28.67 -15.71
N ASP A 453 -6.42 -28.53 -14.41
CA ASP A 453 -7.04 -27.34 -13.83
C ASP A 453 -6.04 -26.20 -13.58
N VAL A 454 -6.43 -24.98 -13.96
CA VAL A 454 -5.62 -23.76 -13.82
C VAL A 454 -5.32 -23.44 -12.36
N ILE A 455 -6.29 -23.62 -11.47
CA ILE A 455 -6.14 -23.30 -10.04
C ILE A 455 -5.20 -24.30 -9.39
N LEU A 456 -5.35 -25.59 -9.67
CA LEU A 456 -4.43 -26.61 -9.15
C LEU A 456 -3.00 -26.37 -9.66
N ARG A 457 -2.82 -26.05 -10.94
CA ARG A 457 -1.51 -25.69 -11.49
C ARG A 457 -0.89 -24.49 -10.79
N PHE A 458 -1.68 -23.45 -10.53
CA PHE A 458 -1.22 -22.28 -9.78
C PHE A 458 -0.76 -22.68 -8.36
N LEU A 459 -1.57 -23.45 -7.63
CA LEU A 459 -1.25 -23.92 -6.28
C LEU A 459 -0.02 -24.84 -6.23
N SER A 460 0.09 -25.82 -7.14
CA SER A 460 1.31 -26.64 -7.29
C SER A 460 2.51 -25.81 -7.72
N GLY A 461 2.30 -24.77 -8.54
CA GLY A 461 3.33 -23.81 -8.91
C GLY A 461 3.93 -23.07 -7.71
N LEU A 462 3.11 -22.75 -6.69
CA LEU A 462 3.60 -22.13 -5.45
C LEU A 462 4.51 -23.10 -4.68
N LEU A 463 4.19 -24.39 -4.66
CA LEU A 463 5.04 -25.42 -4.05
C LEU A 463 6.35 -25.62 -4.83
N ILE A 464 6.30 -25.59 -6.16
CA ILE A 464 7.50 -25.61 -7.02
C ILE A 464 8.41 -24.42 -6.71
N ALA A 465 7.82 -23.21 -6.65
CA ALA A 465 8.55 -21.99 -6.34
C ALA A 465 9.15 -22.03 -4.92
N GLY A 466 8.37 -22.45 -3.93
CA GLY A 466 8.81 -22.58 -2.54
C GLY A 466 9.93 -23.61 -2.37
N ALA A 467 9.77 -24.82 -2.90
CA ALA A 467 10.81 -25.85 -2.85
C ALA A 467 12.10 -25.41 -3.58
N GLY A 468 11.97 -24.74 -4.73
CA GLY A 468 13.10 -24.17 -5.45
C GLY A 468 13.83 -23.09 -4.63
N ALA A 469 13.09 -22.18 -4.00
CA ALA A 469 13.64 -21.17 -3.11
C ALA A 469 14.37 -21.79 -1.91
N SER A 470 13.79 -22.82 -1.28
CA SER A 470 14.39 -23.56 -0.18
C SER A 470 15.69 -24.27 -0.57
N LEU A 471 15.78 -24.83 -1.79
CA LEU A 471 17.01 -25.43 -2.30
C LEU A 471 18.10 -24.38 -2.57
N ILE A 472 17.73 -23.23 -3.13
CA ILE A 472 18.66 -22.10 -3.34
C ILE A 472 19.20 -21.61 -1.98
N TRP A 473 18.30 -21.41 -1.00
CA TRP A 473 18.66 -21.07 0.37
C TRP A 473 19.68 -22.06 0.95
N ARG A 474 19.37 -23.36 0.87
CA ARG A 474 20.25 -24.42 1.39
C ARG A 474 21.63 -24.41 0.74
N GLY A 475 21.71 -24.08 -0.55
CA GLY A 475 22.96 -23.96 -1.28
C GLY A 475 23.80 -22.73 -0.88
N LEU A 476 23.14 -21.61 -0.55
CA LEU A 476 23.82 -20.36 -0.20
C LEU A 476 24.26 -20.31 1.26
N SER A 477 23.46 -20.84 2.18
CA SER A 477 23.71 -20.76 3.63
C SER A 477 23.51 -22.11 4.33
N PRO A 478 24.44 -23.08 4.15
CA PRO A 478 24.31 -24.43 4.71
C PRO A 478 24.37 -24.48 6.24
N GLN A 479 24.95 -23.45 6.89
CA GLN A 479 25.19 -23.39 8.33
C GLN A 479 24.01 -22.81 9.15
N LEU A 480 23.02 -22.19 8.51
CA LEU A 480 21.95 -21.42 9.17
C LEU A 480 20.70 -22.25 9.53
N MET A 481 20.79 -23.58 9.59
CA MET A 481 19.62 -24.47 9.68
C MET A 481 19.62 -25.34 10.96
N ARG A 482 19.07 -24.81 12.04
CA ARG A 482 18.31 -25.52 13.08
C ARG A 482 17.15 -24.60 13.46
N ASP A 483 15.95 -24.95 13.02
CA ASP A 483 14.64 -24.52 13.54
C ASP A 483 14.03 -23.13 13.22
N ASP A 484 14.73 -22.19 12.58
CA ASP A 484 14.26 -20.78 12.45
C ASP A 484 13.82 -20.30 11.04
N LEU A 485 13.20 -21.12 10.17
CA LEU A 485 12.80 -20.62 8.82
C LEU A 485 11.69 -19.56 8.86
N LEU A 486 10.67 -19.81 9.67
CA LEU A 486 9.55 -18.89 9.85
C LEU A 486 9.99 -17.68 10.67
N GLU A 487 10.84 -17.90 11.67
CA GLU A 487 11.41 -16.86 12.52
C GLU A 487 12.35 -15.94 11.73
N ALA A 488 13.26 -16.47 10.90
CA ALA A 488 14.10 -15.67 10.00
C ALA A 488 13.34 -14.97 8.86
N TRP A 489 12.12 -15.40 8.54
CA TRP A 489 11.24 -14.69 7.61
C TRP A 489 10.45 -13.56 8.30
N LEU A 490 10.14 -13.73 9.60
CA LEU A 490 9.42 -12.76 10.42
C LEU A 490 10.34 -11.69 11.01
N ASP A 491 11.55 -12.06 11.42
CA ASP A 491 12.60 -11.14 11.85
C ASP A 491 13.37 -10.67 10.61
N PHE A 492 13.25 -9.37 10.31
CA PHE A 492 14.02 -8.73 9.24
C PHE A 492 15.49 -8.70 9.66
N ASP A 493 16.26 -9.74 9.30
CA ASP A 493 17.71 -9.77 9.49
C ASP A 493 18.43 -9.08 8.31
N PRO A 494 19.11 -7.94 8.55
CA PRO A 494 19.88 -7.22 7.54
C PRO A 494 20.96 -8.08 6.88
N ALA A 495 21.56 -9.02 7.62
CA ALA A 495 22.62 -9.89 7.12
C ALA A 495 22.08 -10.90 6.09
N LEU A 496 20.83 -11.34 6.24
CA LEU A 496 20.18 -12.29 5.34
C LEU A 496 19.55 -11.62 4.10
N SER A 497 19.23 -10.32 4.20
CA SER A 497 18.63 -9.50 3.13
C SER A 497 19.35 -9.56 1.78
N SER A 498 20.67 -9.42 1.79
CA SER A 498 21.49 -9.36 0.57
C SER A 498 22.13 -10.70 0.20
N VAL A 499 22.37 -11.57 1.19
CA VAL A 499 23.05 -12.86 1.00
C VAL A 499 22.08 -13.96 0.57
N VAL A 500 20.82 -13.91 1.03
CA VAL A 500 19.87 -15.00 0.79
C VAL A 500 18.59 -14.56 0.09
N TRP A 501 17.94 -13.51 0.58
CA TRP A 501 16.67 -13.05 -0.02
C TRP A 501 16.87 -12.49 -1.44
N LEU A 502 17.95 -11.71 -1.66
CA LEU A 502 18.25 -11.15 -2.97
C LEU A 502 18.52 -12.21 -4.06
N PRO A 503 19.40 -13.22 -3.89
CA PRO A 503 19.60 -14.26 -4.91
C PRO A 503 18.32 -15.01 -5.27
N ILE A 504 17.51 -15.40 -4.27
CA ILE A 504 16.22 -16.09 -4.48
C ILE A 504 15.28 -15.18 -5.29
N ALA A 505 15.17 -13.91 -4.90
CA ALA A 505 14.33 -12.94 -5.60
C ALA A 505 14.78 -12.73 -7.05
N VAL A 506 16.08 -12.57 -7.29
CA VAL A 506 16.66 -12.37 -8.62
C VAL A 506 16.43 -13.58 -9.51
N ILE A 507 16.79 -14.79 -9.06
CA ILE A 507 16.63 -16.02 -9.84
C ILE A 507 15.15 -16.22 -10.18
N GLY A 508 14.27 -16.12 -9.19
CA GLY A 508 12.83 -16.30 -9.40
C GLY A 508 12.22 -15.23 -10.31
N ALA A 509 12.66 -13.98 -10.21
CA ALA A 509 12.17 -12.91 -11.08
C ALA A 509 12.62 -13.09 -12.54
N TRP A 510 13.89 -13.45 -12.77
CA TRP A 510 14.37 -13.76 -14.12
C TRP A 510 13.64 -14.96 -14.71
N ALA A 511 13.43 -16.02 -13.92
CA ALA A 511 12.64 -17.18 -14.34
C ALA A 511 11.19 -16.76 -14.70
N THR A 512 10.55 -15.95 -13.87
CA THR A 512 9.21 -15.41 -14.11
C THR A 512 9.14 -14.61 -15.42
N ALA A 513 10.09 -13.70 -15.64
CA ALA A 513 10.16 -12.90 -16.85
C ALA A 513 10.30 -13.78 -18.11
N VAL A 514 11.18 -14.79 -18.06
CA VAL A 514 11.38 -15.74 -19.15
C VAL A 514 10.10 -16.53 -19.43
N ILE A 515 9.44 -17.08 -18.40
CA ILE A 515 8.21 -17.87 -18.56
C ILE A 515 7.09 -17.01 -19.13
N LEU A 516 6.93 -15.76 -18.68
CA LEU A 516 5.94 -14.82 -19.24
C LEU A 516 6.18 -14.56 -20.73
N ILE A 517 7.43 -14.31 -21.13
CA ILE A 517 7.78 -14.10 -22.54
C ILE A 517 7.56 -15.37 -23.37
N MET A 518 7.93 -16.54 -22.86
CA MET A 518 7.74 -17.83 -23.53
C MET A 518 6.26 -18.20 -23.65
N SER A 519 5.45 -17.94 -22.61
CA SER A 519 4.01 -18.17 -22.60
C SER A 519 3.32 -17.33 -23.68
N HIS A 520 3.72 -16.07 -23.84
CA HIS A 520 3.15 -15.18 -24.85
C HIS A 520 3.55 -15.58 -26.28
N ARG A 521 4.74 -16.12 -26.49
CA ARG A 521 5.22 -16.57 -27.81
C ARG A 521 4.72 -17.96 -28.20
N GLY A 522 4.46 -18.82 -27.21
CA GLY A 522 3.90 -20.15 -27.43
C GLY A 522 2.39 -20.07 -27.42
N GLY A 523 1.72 -20.34 -28.55
CA GLY A 523 0.26 -20.20 -28.69
C GLY A 523 -0.58 -20.91 -27.60
N ALA A 524 -1.90 -20.70 -27.61
CA ALA A 524 -2.84 -20.96 -26.51
C ALA A 524 -2.58 -22.16 -25.57
N LYS A 525 -2.17 -23.32 -26.10
CA LYS A 525 -1.85 -24.51 -25.31
C LYS A 525 -0.67 -24.30 -24.33
N ARG A 526 0.39 -23.59 -24.76
CA ARG A 526 1.54 -23.27 -23.91
C ARG A 526 1.20 -22.16 -22.92
N ASP A 527 0.41 -21.17 -23.34
CA ASP A 527 -0.07 -20.10 -22.45
C ASP A 527 -0.85 -20.68 -21.26
N HIS A 528 -1.81 -21.57 -21.53
CA HIS A 528 -2.59 -22.26 -20.48
C HIS A 528 -1.75 -23.15 -19.54
N ALA A 529 -0.57 -23.58 -19.99
CA ALA A 529 0.34 -24.42 -19.22
C ALA A 529 1.44 -23.63 -18.50
N LEU A 530 1.76 -22.40 -18.91
CA LEU A 530 2.87 -21.61 -18.36
C LEU A 530 2.41 -20.41 -17.53
N GLN A 531 1.23 -19.84 -17.83
CA GLN A 531 0.66 -18.73 -17.07
C GLN A 531 0.50 -19.03 -15.57
N PRO A 532 -0.05 -20.19 -15.15
CA PRO A 532 -0.22 -20.47 -13.72
C PRO A 532 1.13 -20.52 -12.99
N LEU A 533 2.14 -21.13 -13.60
CA LEU A 533 3.50 -21.18 -13.07
C LEU A 533 4.15 -19.79 -13.00
N ALA A 534 3.96 -18.96 -14.02
CA ALA A 534 4.47 -17.59 -14.02
C ALA A 534 3.88 -16.76 -12.87
N TRP A 535 2.57 -16.83 -12.67
CA TRP A 535 1.89 -16.14 -11.56
C TRP A 535 2.29 -16.69 -10.20
N ALA A 536 2.47 -18.01 -10.08
CA ALA A 536 2.93 -18.62 -8.85
C ALA A 536 4.35 -18.15 -8.49
N LEU A 537 5.30 -18.21 -9.44
CA LEU A 537 6.66 -17.70 -9.24
C LEU A 537 6.67 -16.20 -8.93
N LEU A 538 5.88 -15.40 -9.66
CA LEU A 538 5.75 -13.96 -9.44
C LEU A 538 5.33 -13.64 -8.00
N LEU A 539 4.28 -14.32 -7.51
CA LEU A 539 3.76 -14.11 -6.15
C LEU A 539 4.72 -14.61 -5.07
N SER A 540 5.34 -15.78 -5.28
CA SER A 540 6.35 -16.32 -4.35
C SER A 540 7.58 -15.40 -4.25
N VAL A 541 8.04 -14.85 -5.38
CA VAL A 541 9.20 -13.95 -5.44
C VAL A 541 8.90 -12.60 -4.78
N GLN A 542 7.66 -12.11 -4.85
CA GLN A 542 7.32 -10.78 -4.37
C GLN A 542 7.57 -10.59 -2.88
N GLY A 543 7.33 -11.62 -2.05
CA GLY A 543 7.66 -11.58 -0.63
C GLY A 543 9.16 -11.44 -0.39
N MET A 544 9.97 -12.15 -1.17
CA MET A 544 11.44 -12.10 -1.09
C MET A 544 11.99 -10.76 -1.57
N VAL A 545 11.35 -10.13 -2.56
CA VAL A 545 11.73 -8.78 -3.05
C VAL A 545 11.55 -7.71 -1.96
N TRP A 546 10.55 -7.84 -1.09
CA TRP A 546 10.35 -6.91 0.03
C TRP A 546 11.45 -7.02 1.09
N LEU A 547 12.00 -8.23 1.27
CA LEU A 547 13.10 -8.52 2.20
C LEU A 547 14.48 -8.36 1.55
N ALA A 548 14.56 -8.19 0.23
CA ALA A 548 15.82 -8.10 -0.50
C ALA A 548 16.54 -6.76 -0.22
N GLY A 549 17.76 -6.86 0.30
CA GLY A 549 18.66 -5.75 0.51
C GLY A 549 19.48 -5.44 -0.74
N GLY A 550 19.68 -4.16 -1.03
CA GLY A 550 20.56 -3.69 -2.10
C GLY A 550 21.82 -3.01 -1.56
N ILE A 551 22.80 -2.80 -2.44
CA ILE A 551 24.00 -2.01 -2.15
C ILE A 551 24.10 -0.84 -3.10
N SER A 552 24.65 0.28 -2.66
CA SER A 552 24.89 1.42 -3.55
C SER A 552 25.95 1.13 -4.61
N ALA A 553 25.87 1.82 -5.75
CA ALA A 553 26.86 1.71 -6.82
C ALA A 553 28.30 2.00 -6.37
N LEU A 554 28.50 2.86 -5.37
CA LEU A 554 29.82 3.19 -4.82
C LEU A 554 30.47 2.01 -4.09
N HIS A 555 29.68 1.14 -3.48
CA HIS A 555 30.15 -0.03 -2.72
C HIS A 555 30.23 -1.30 -3.56
N LEU A 556 29.77 -1.26 -4.81
CA LEU A 556 29.78 -2.41 -5.72
C LEU A 556 31.20 -2.96 -6.01
N PRO A 557 32.24 -2.14 -6.23
CA PRO A 557 33.60 -2.66 -6.44
C PRO A 557 34.15 -3.42 -5.22
N ALA A 558 33.85 -2.93 -4.00
CA ALA A 558 34.26 -3.61 -2.77
C ALA A 558 33.51 -4.95 -2.61
N MET A 559 32.21 -4.98 -2.92
CA MET A 559 31.44 -6.22 -2.94
C MET A 559 32.00 -7.23 -3.95
N TRP A 560 32.46 -6.78 -5.12
CA TRP A 560 33.06 -7.67 -6.12
C TRP A 560 34.34 -8.36 -5.62
N GLN A 561 35.09 -7.71 -4.73
CA GLN A 561 36.29 -8.27 -4.11
C GLN A 561 35.96 -9.23 -2.96
N LEU A 562 34.96 -8.90 -2.14
CA LEU A 562 34.62 -9.66 -0.92
C LEU A 562 33.66 -10.82 -1.18
N ASN A 563 32.66 -10.62 -2.04
CA ASN A 563 31.63 -11.61 -2.39
C ASN A 563 31.18 -11.43 -3.85
N PRO A 564 31.90 -12.02 -4.81
CA PRO A 564 31.59 -11.86 -6.24
C PRO A 564 30.22 -12.44 -6.61
N GLN A 565 29.75 -13.47 -5.89
CA GLN A 565 28.42 -14.06 -6.13
C GLN A 565 27.31 -13.05 -5.79
N GLY A 566 27.38 -12.42 -4.61
CA GLY A 566 26.42 -11.39 -4.21
C GLY A 566 26.45 -10.18 -5.16
N ALA A 567 27.64 -9.76 -5.61
CA ALA A 567 27.76 -8.68 -6.59
C ALA A 567 27.13 -9.04 -7.95
N LEU A 568 27.21 -10.30 -8.38
CA LEU A 568 26.53 -10.80 -9.58
C LEU A 568 25.01 -10.77 -9.43
N PHE A 569 24.46 -11.10 -8.26
CA PHE A 569 23.01 -11.03 -8.04
C PHE A 569 22.49 -9.59 -7.96
N VAL A 570 23.21 -8.68 -7.30
CA VAL A 570 22.86 -7.26 -7.27
C VAL A 570 22.82 -6.68 -8.68
N THR A 571 23.84 -6.96 -9.49
CA THR A 571 23.90 -6.49 -10.88
C THR A 571 22.81 -7.14 -11.73
N ALA A 572 22.57 -8.45 -11.61
CA ALA A 572 21.50 -9.13 -12.32
C ALA A 572 20.10 -8.60 -11.95
N GLY A 573 19.85 -8.28 -10.68
CA GLY A 573 18.61 -7.64 -10.24
C GLY A 573 18.43 -6.24 -10.84
N ALA A 574 19.50 -5.44 -10.83
CA ALA A 574 19.49 -4.09 -11.39
C ALA A 574 19.27 -4.06 -12.92
N LEU A 575 19.74 -5.08 -13.64
CA LEU A 575 19.60 -5.22 -15.10
C LEU A 575 18.24 -5.72 -15.57
N LEU A 576 17.45 -6.34 -14.68
CA LEU A 576 16.16 -6.95 -15.03
C LEU A 576 15.19 -6.00 -15.77
N PRO A 577 14.99 -4.72 -15.37
CA PRO A 577 14.07 -3.81 -16.06
C PRO A 577 14.53 -3.51 -17.50
N ALA A 578 15.83 -3.32 -17.70
CA ALA A 578 16.40 -3.06 -19.01
C ALA A 578 16.28 -4.29 -19.93
N ALA A 579 16.51 -5.49 -19.38
CA ALA A 579 16.32 -6.75 -20.10
C ALA A 579 14.85 -7.00 -20.45
N ALA A 580 13.93 -6.75 -19.52
CA ALA A 580 12.49 -6.80 -19.75
C ALA A 580 12.04 -5.83 -20.85
N ALA A 581 12.50 -4.58 -20.80
CA ALA A 581 12.25 -3.60 -21.85
C ALA A 581 12.77 -4.09 -23.21
N MET A 582 14.02 -4.58 -23.26
CA MET A 582 14.62 -5.06 -24.49
C MET A 582 13.85 -6.26 -25.06
N ALA A 583 13.46 -7.24 -24.23
CA ALA A 583 12.76 -8.44 -24.65
C ALA A 583 11.39 -8.14 -25.31
N VAL A 584 10.74 -7.06 -24.89
CA VAL A 584 9.44 -6.62 -25.41
C VAL A 584 9.59 -5.67 -26.61
N LEU A 585 10.54 -4.75 -26.57
CA LEU A 585 10.70 -3.71 -27.59
C LEU A 585 11.44 -4.25 -28.84
N TRP A 586 12.39 -5.18 -28.66
CA TRP A 586 13.19 -5.72 -29.75
C TRP A 586 12.39 -6.44 -30.84
N PRO A 587 11.42 -7.32 -30.53
CA PRO A 587 10.55 -7.91 -31.56
C PRO A 587 9.77 -6.86 -32.36
N ARG A 588 9.56 -5.66 -31.80
CA ARG A 588 8.78 -4.56 -32.37
C ARG A 588 9.66 -3.47 -33.01
N ARG A 589 10.96 -3.71 -33.16
CA ARG A 589 11.94 -2.75 -33.72
C ARG A 589 11.61 -2.24 -35.13
N HIS A 590 10.81 -2.99 -35.90
CA HIS A 590 10.37 -2.58 -37.23
C HIS A 590 9.22 -1.56 -37.20
N VAL A 591 8.45 -1.52 -36.11
CA VAL A 591 7.30 -0.61 -35.91
C VAL A 591 7.70 0.60 -35.06
N LEU A 592 8.61 0.39 -34.09
CA LEU A 592 9.08 1.40 -33.14
C LEU A 592 10.27 2.20 -33.69
N THR A 593 10.41 3.45 -33.23
CA THR A 593 11.58 4.28 -33.53
C THR A 593 12.80 3.80 -32.76
N ALA A 594 14.00 3.87 -33.36
CA ALA A 594 15.27 3.50 -32.71
C ALA A 594 15.46 4.18 -31.34
N GLY A 595 15.02 5.43 -31.18
CA GLY A 595 15.07 6.15 -29.90
C GLY A 595 14.22 5.53 -28.79
N VAL A 596 13.12 4.85 -29.10
CA VAL A 596 12.32 4.12 -28.09
C VAL A 596 12.93 2.74 -27.85
N THR A 597 13.28 2.02 -28.91
CA THR A 597 13.83 0.66 -28.84
C THR A 597 15.13 0.59 -28.04
N TRP A 598 16.04 1.56 -28.24
CA TRP A 598 17.32 1.62 -27.55
C TRP A 598 17.34 2.61 -26.40
N GLY A 599 16.66 3.75 -26.52
CA GLY A 599 16.69 4.78 -25.50
C GLY A 599 16.01 4.36 -24.20
N VAL A 600 14.96 3.53 -24.24
CA VAL A 600 14.29 3.05 -23.01
C VAL A 600 15.20 2.11 -22.21
N PRO A 601 15.77 1.03 -22.78
CA PRO A 601 16.74 0.20 -22.05
C PRO A 601 17.94 0.99 -21.53
N ILE A 602 18.53 1.90 -22.32
CA ILE A 602 19.67 2.72 -21.88
C ILE A 602 19.28 3.63 -20.72
N ALA A 603 18.12 4.29 -20.79
CA ALA A 603 17.63 5.13 -19.70
C ALA A 603 17.43 4.31 -18.42
N LEU A 604 16.90 3.08 -18.52
CA LEU A 604 16.75 2.18 -17.38
C LEU A 604 18.10 1.73 -16.81
N LEU A 605 19.12 1.51 -17.64
CA LEU A 605 20.48 1.20 -17.17
C LEU A 605 21.11 2.38 -16.41
N ILE A 606 20.90 3.61 -16.87
CA ILE A 606 21.38 4.80 -16.15
C ILE A 606 20.62 4.96 -14.82
N LEU A 607 19.30 4.79 -14.84
CA LEU A 607 18.48 4.85 -13.64
C LEU A 607 18.80 3.71 -12.64
N ALA A 608 19.32 2.59 -13.12
CA ALA A 608 19.73 1.47 -12.28
C ALA A 608 20.76 1.84 -11.22
N GLY A 609 21.60 2.84 -11.49
CA GLY A 609 22.52 3.38 -10.48
C GLY A 609 21.82 3.90 -9.21
N PHE A 610 20.55 4.32 -9.30
CA PHE A 610 19.79 4.86 -8.17
C PHE A 610 18.95 3.81 -7.42
N TRP A 611 18.51 2.73 -8.08
CA TRP A 611 17.74 1.65 -7.42
C TRP A 611 18.58 0.43 -7.04
N LEU A 612 19.89 0.45 -7.27
CA LEU A 612 20.81 -0.57 -6.77
C LEU A 612 20.68 -0.84 -5.25
N PRO A 613 20.53 0.20 -4.39
CA PRO A 613 20.22 0.03 -2.97
C PRO A 613 18.78 -0.41 -2.67
N SER A 614 17.87 -0.27 -3.65
CA SER A 614 16.43 -0.47 -3.48
C SER A 614 15.88 -1.38 -4.60
N PRO A 615 16.35 -2.65 -4.67
CA PRO A 615 16.14 -3.52 -5.81
C PRO A 615 14.65 -3.76 -6.13
N GLY A 616 13.76 -3.66 -5.14
CA GLY A 616 12.31 -3.76 -5.32
C GLY A 616 11.72 -2.74 -6.29
N VAL A 617 12.28 -1.53 -6.39
CA VAL A 617 11.89 -0.55 -7.42
C VAL A 617 12.18 -1.12 -8.81
N GLY A 618 13.35 -1.73 -9.01
CA GLY A 618 13.70 -2.40 -10.25
C GLY A 618 12.73 -3.53 -10.61
N PHE A 619 12.48 -4.46 -9.69
CA PHE A 619 11.53 -5.57 -9.94
C PHE A 619 10.13 -5.06 -10.33
N ALA A 620 9.61 -4.07 -9.62
CA ALA A 620 8.31 -3.49 -9.93
C ALA A 620 8.26 -2.84 -11.33
N LEU A 621 9.33 -2.17 -11.75
CA LEU A 621 9.46 -1.61 -13.10
C LEU A 621 9.50 -2.71 -14.17
N ALA A 622 10.18 -3.83 -13.91
CA ALA A 622 10.19 -4.97 -14.82
C ALA A 622 8.77 -5.53 -15.04
N TRP A 623 7.97 -5.69 -13.98
CA TRP A 623 6.58 -6.14 -14.07
C TRP A 623 5.70 -5.15 -14.83
N LEU A 624 5.87 -3.85 -14.58
CA LEU A 624 5.14 -2.80 -15.29
C LEU A 624 5.45 -2.80 -16.80
N LEU A 625 6.73 -2.97 -17.18
CA LEU A 625 7.17 -3.02 -18.57
C LEU A 625 6.74 -4.30 -19.30
N LEU A 626 6.90 -5.46 -18.66
CA LEU A 626 6.44 -6.75 -19.19
C LEU A 626 4.92 -6.78 -19.31
N GLY A 627 4.19 -6.29 -18.32
CA GLY A 627 2.73 -6.25 -18.33
C GLY A 627 2.20 -5.42 -19.49
N PHE A 628 2.75 -4.22 -19.72
CA PHE A 628 2.35 -3.42 -20.87
C PHE A 628 2.80 -4.06 -22.19
N GLY A 629 4.01 -4.60 -22.20
CA GLY A 629 4.64 -5.24 -23.33
C GLY A 629 3.97 -6.50 -23.87
N LEU A 630 3.42 -7.30 -22.97
CA LEU A 630 2.74 -8.56 -23.25
C LEU A 630 1.20 -8.37 -23.27
N ASN A 631 0.73 -7.12 -23.19
CA ASN A 631 -0.69 -6.76 -23.10
C ASN A 631 -1.43 -7.44 -21.93
N GLN A 632 -0.75 -7.64 -20.80
CA GLN A 632 -1.28 -8.23 -19.58
C GLN A 632 -1.56 -7.14 -18.54
N LEU A 633 -2.79 -6.64 -18.53
CA LEU A 633 -3.20 -5.57 -17.60
C LEU A 633 -3.00 -5.95 -16.12
N ARG A 634 -3.28 -7.22 -15.77
CA ARG A 634 -3.12 -7.74 -14.41
C ARG A 634 -1.69 -7.56 -13.92
N LEU A 635 -0.71 -7.79 -14.80
CA LEU A 635 0.71 -7.65 -14.47
C LEU A 635 1.14 -6.18 -14.33
N VAL A 636 0.55 -5.26 -15.12
CA VAL A 636 0.77 -3.81 -14.93
C VAL A 636 0.26 -3.35 -13.57
N VAL A 637 -0.96 -3.75 -13.21
CA VAL A 637 -1.56 -3.42 -11.89
C VAL A 637 -0.70 -4.01 -10.77
N PHE A 638 -0.25 -5.25 -10.93
CA PHE A 638 0.65 -5.89 -9.98
C PHE A 638 1.96 -5.12 -9.83
N GLY A 639 2.59 -4.68 -10.92
CA GLY A 639 3.81 -3.86 -10.87
C GLY A 639 3.61 -2.52 -10.13
N VAL A 640 2.48 -1.85 -10.32
CA VAL A 640 2.15 -0.62 -9.57
C VAL A 640 1.95 -0.90 -8.09
N MET A 641 1.18 -1.93 -7.74
CA MET A 641 0.94 -2.31 -6.34
C MET A 641 2.23 -2.76 -5.65
N SER A 642 3.07 -3.53 -6.36
CA SER A 642 4.40 -3.96 -5.91
C SER A 642 5.31 -2.78 -5.62
N LEU A 643 5.33 -1.76 -6.49
CA LEU A 643 6.08 -0.52 -6.27
C LEU A 643 5.62 0.23 -5.02
N LEU A 644 4.29 0.41 -4.86
CA LEU A 644 3.72 1.12 -3.71
C LEU A 644 4.01 0.37 -2.40
N ALA A 645 3.81 -0.94 -2.38
CA ALA A 645 4.10 -1.78 -1.22
C ALA A 645 5.59 -1.74 -0.86
N TYR A 646 6.48 -1.86 -1.86
CA TYR A 646 7.92 -1.83 -1.62
C TYR A 646 8.39 -0.47 -1.11
N LEU A 647 7.89 0.66 -1.64
CA LEU A 647 8.24 1.98 -1.10
C LEU A 647 7.79 2.14 0.37
N GLY A 648 6.66 1.54 0.74
CA GLY A 648 6.21 1.44 2.13
C GLY A 648 7.20 0.64 2.99
N VAL A 649 7.56 -0.58 2.57
CA VAL A 649 8.53 -1.42 3.30
C VAL A 649 9.90 -0.76 3.38
N TYR A 650 10.38 -0.16 2.29
CA TYR A 650 11.69 0.50 2.20
C TYR A 650 11.87 1.65 3.19
N TYR A 651 10.79 2.35 3.53
CA TYR A 651 10.81 3.35 4.59
C TYR A 651 11.24 2.73 5.93
N TYR A 652 10.73 1.53 6.25
CA TYR A 652 10.99 0.82 7.51
C TYR A 652 12.29 -0.02 7.53
N GLN A 653 13.06 -0.09 6.44
CA GLN A 653 14.34 -0.79 6.43
C GLN A 653 15.43 0.04 7.13
N LEU A 654 15.74 -0.25 8.39
CA LEU A 654 16.58 0.61 9.24
C LEU A 654 18.09 0.59 8.88
N ASP A 655 18.51 -0.32 8.02
CA ASP A 655 19.93 -0.51 7.65
C ASP A 655 20.51 0.66 6.86
N VAL A 656 19.64 1.36 6.13
CA VAL A 656 20.02 2.49 5.30
C VAL A 656 19.51 3.76 5.97
N PRO A 657 20.39 4.75 6.21
CA PRO A 657 19.98 6.03 6.74
C PRO A 657 18.89 6.69 5.88
N LEU A 658 17.88 7.29 6.52
CA LEU A 658 16.77 7.97 5.86
C LEU A 658 17.26 9.04 4.87
N LEU A 659 18.35 9.72 5.22
CA LEU A 659 18.98 10.68 4.34
C LEU A 659 19.49 10.06 3.02
N GLN A 660 20.18 8.93 3.08
CA GLN A 660 20.64 8.23 1.87
C GLN A 660 19.47 7.78 1.01
N LYS A 661 18.40 7.27 1.63
CA LYS A 661 17.15 6.92 0.91
C LYS A 661 16.60 8.12 0.17
N ALA A 662 16.53 9.28 0.83
CA ALA A 662 16.05 10.52 0.22
C ALA A 662 16.89 10.94 -1.00
N LEU A 663 18.21 10.83 -0.91
CA LEU A 663 19.12 11.17 -2.01
C LEU A 663 18.95 10.24 -3.22
N TRP A 664 18.83 8.93 -3.00
CA TRP A 664 18.68 7.97 -4.10
C TRP A 664 17.32 8.08 -4.78
N LEU A 665 16.24 8.17 -4.01
CA LEU A 665 14.89 8.34 -4.53
C LEU A 665 14.74 9.71 -5.24
N GLY A 666 15.26 10.78 -4.64
CA GLY A 666 15.23 12.12 -5.19
C GLY A 666 16.09 12.27 -6.45
N GLY A 667 17.29 11.67 -6.46
CA GLY A 667 18.17 11.62 -7.63
C GLY A 667 17.54 10.85 -8.79
N GLY A 668 16.92 9.70 -8.52
CA GLY A 668 16.16 8.94 -9.52
C GLY A 668 14.99 9.72 -10.09
N ALA A 669 14.22 10.42 -9.24
CA ALA A 669 13.13 11.29 -9.67
C ALA A 669 13.61 12.46 -10.54
N LEU A 670 14.68 13.15 -10.13
CA LEU A 670 15.28 14.24 -10.88
C LEU A 670 15.75 13.75 -12.26
N LEU A 671 16.44 12.61 -12.31
CA LEU A 671 16.88 12.01 -13.57
C LEU A 671 15.69 11.68 -14.48
N LEU A 672 14.59 11.13 -13.96
CA LEU A 672 13.36 10.89 -14.74
C LEU A 672 12.78 12.18 -15.33
N PHE A 673 12.73 13.26 -14.55
CA PHE A 673 12.24 14.55 -15.03
C PHE A 673 13.20 15.18 -16.06
N VAL A 674 14.51 15.06 -15.87
CA VAL A 674 15.53 15.51 -16.84
C VAL A 674 15.41 14.73 -18.15
N LEU A 675 15.33 13.40 -18.11
CA LEU A 675 15.14 12.55 -19.29
C LEU A 675 13.85 12.92 -20.02
N ARG A 676 12.76 13.17 -19.29
CA ARG A 676 11.50 13.67 -19.86
C ARG A 676 11.65 15.04 -20.51
N GLY A 677 12.39 15.95 -19.87
CA GLY A 677 12.71 17.27 -20.41
C GLY A 677 13.52 17.19 -21.69
N LEU A 678 14.54 16.34 -21.74
CA LEU A 678 15.39 16.09 -22.91
C LEU A 678 14.60 15.53 -24.09
N VAL A 679 13.68 14.60 -23.86
CA VAL A 679 12.77 14.08 -24.91
C VAL A 679 11.97 15.21 -25.59
N TRP A 680 11.69 16.30 -24.87
CA TRP A 680 11.01 17.48 -25.42
C TRP A 680 11.97 18.54 -25.99
N LEU A 681 13.13 18.76 -25.36
CA LEU A 681 14.10 19.78 -25.73
C LEU A 681 14.95 19.38 -26.94
N VAL A 682 15.43 18.14 -27.01
CA VAL A 682 16.37 17.67 -28.05
C VAL A 682 15.79 17.83 -29.46
N PRO A 683 14.54 17.43 -29.77
CA PRO A 683 13.98 17.64 -31.11
C PRO A 683 13.83 19.12 -31.50
N ARG A 684 13.64 20.00 -30.51
CA ARG A 684 13.52 21.46 -30.73
C ARG A 684 14.88 22.11 -30.98
N LEU A 685 15.89 21.72 -30.20
CA LEU A 685 17.26 22.20 -30.35
C LEU A 685 17.87 21.72 -31.67
N MET A 686 17.64 20.45 -32.03
CA MET A 686 18.10 19.88 -33.29
C MET A 686 17.28 20.33 -34.51
N ARG A 687 16.24 21.17 -34.33
CA ARG A 687 15.32 21.64 -35.37
C ARG A 687 14.73 20.52 -36.23
N THR A 688 14.59 19.32 -35.67
CA THR A 688 14.05 18.14 -36.36
C THR A 688 12.52 18.15 -36.38
N GLN A 689 11.89 19.03 -35.59
CA GLN A 689 10.48 19.35 -35.69
C GLN A 689 10.28 20.56 -36.60
N SER A 690 9.41 20.42 -37.60
CA SER A 690 8.87 21.55 -38.35
C SER A 690 8.32 22.60 -37.36
N PRO A 691 8.53 23.90 -37.59
CA PRO A 691 7.96 24.92 -36.71
C PRO A 691 6.44 24.73 -36.66
N ASP A 692 5.94 24.22 -35.53
CA ASP A 692 4.50 24.11 -35.28
C ASP A 692 3.89 25.48 -35.60
N ARG A 693 2.96 25.53 -36.58
CA ARG A 693 2.00 26.63 -36.65
C ARG A 693 1.26 26.58 -35.31
N ARG A 694 1.71 27.39 -34.34
CA ARG A 694 1.09 27.47 -33.02
C ARG A 694 -0.35 27.91 -33.26
N ALA A 695 -1.28 26.97 -33.27
CA ALA A 695 -2.69 27.30 -33.17
C ALA A 695 -2.84 28.19 -31.93
N PRO A 696 -3.55 29.33 -32.02
CA PRO A 696 -3.76 30.19 -30.87
C PRO A 696 -4.37 29.36 -29.74
N LEU A 697 -3.80 29.47 -28.54
CA LEU A 697 -4.31 28.74 -27.37
C LEU A 697 -5.80 29.07 -27.18
N PRO A 698 -6.66 28.08 -26.92
CA PRO A 698 -8.07 28.35 -26.68
C PRO A 698 -8.25 29.34 -25.52
N PRO A 699 -9.32 30.14 -25.48
CA PRO A 699 -9.57 31.05 -24.37
C PRO A 699 -9.67 30.28 -23.05
N VAL A 700 -9.26 30.92 -21.94
CA VAL A 700 -9.35 30.31 -20.62
C VAL A 700 -10.81 30.23 -20.20
N SER A 701 -11.34 29.01 -20.15
CA SER A 701 -12.72 28.73 -19.74
C SER A 701 -12.95 29.11 -18.27
N ALA A 702 -14.19 29.50 -17.93
CA ALA A 702 -14.59 29.79 -16.55
C ALA A 702 -14.22 28.66 -15.54
N PRO A 703 -14.49 27.36 -15.81
CA PRO A 703 -14.10 26.30 -14.89
C PRO A 703 -12.58 26.19 -14.72
N LEU A 704 -11.78 26.47 -15.76
CA LEU A 704 -10.33 26.46 -15.66
C LEU A 704 -9.82 27.63 -14.80
N ARG A 705 -10.41 28.82 -14.93
CA ARG A 705 -10.08 29.98 -14.06
C ARG A 705 -10.37 29.66 -12.60
N TRP A 706 -11.55 29.09 -12.32
CA TRP A 706 -11.93 28.68 -10.98
C TRP A 706 -10.95 27.64 -10.40
N ARG A 707 -10.56 26.63 -11.18
CA ARG A 707 -9.56 25.64 -10.76
C ARG A 707 -8.22 26.28 -10.45
N THR A 708 -7.72 27.18 -11.31
CA THR A 708 -6.47 27.90 -11.06
C THR A 708 -6.56 28.75 -9.78
N LEU A 709 -7.67 29.47 -9.59
CA LEU A 709 -7.90 30.25 -8.37
C LEU A 709 -7.99 29.37 -7.12
N ALA A 710 -8.63 28.20 -7.20
CA ALA A 710 -8.70 27.24 -6.11
C ALA A 710 -7.32 26.65 -5.77
N ILE A 711 -6.46 26.39 -6.76
CA ILE A 711 -5.07 25.95 -6.52
C ILE A 711 -4.29 27.03 -5.78
N LEU A 712 -4.35 28.27 -6.25
CA LEU A 712 -3.63 29.41 -5.66
C LEU A 712 -4.18 29.80 -4.28
N GLY A 713 -5.51 29.78 -4.12
CA GLY A 713 -6.19 30.02 -2.85
C GLY A 713 -5.88 28.92 -1.83
N GLY A 714 -5.86 27.66 -2.27
CA GLY A 714 -5.41 26.53 -1.43
C GLY A 714 -3.94 26.66 -1.03
N LEU A 715 -3.07 27.09 -1.94
CA LEU A 715 -1.66 27.37 -1.62
C LEU A 715 -1.51 28.49 -0.59
N ALA A 716 -2.23 29.60 -0.77
CA ALA A 716 -2.22 30.71 0.18
C ALA A 716 -2.74 30.26 1.55
N LEU A 717 -3.84 29.48 1.59
CA LEU A 717 -4.39 28.92 2.82
C LEU A 717 -3.37 28.03 3.54
N VAL A 718 -2.71 27.11 2.82
CA VAL A 718 -1.65 26.25 3.37
C VAL A 718 -0.53 27.07 3.98
N LEU A 719 -0.03 28.09 3.27
CA LEU A 719 1.05 28.94 3.77
C LEU A 719 0.63 29.77 4.98
N VAL A 720 -0.59 30.31 5.00
CA VAL A 720 -1.13 31.06 6.15
C VAL A 720 -1.26 30.15 7.37
N VAL A 721 -1.82 28.96 7.22
CA VAL A 721 -1.99 28.00 8.33
C VAL A 721 -0.64 27.50 8.84
N ALA A 722 0.28 27.14 7.94
CA ALA A 722 1.61 26.67 8.33
C ALA A 722 2.43 27.77 9.03
N ASN A 723 2.50 28.97 8.46
CA ASN A 723 3.27 30.08 9.05
C ASN A 723 2.60 30.66 10.30
N GLY A 724 1.27 30.69 10.37
CA GLY A 724 0.55 31.01 11.59
C GLY A 724 0.84 30.00 12.71
N GLY A 725 0.87 28.70 12.37
CA GLY A 725 1.25 27.64 13.29
C GLY A 725 2.70 27.74 13.79
N ILE A 726 3.64 28.11 12.90
CA ILE A 726 5.04 28.42 13.26
C ILE A 726 5.09 29.63 14.20
N TRP A 727 4.42 30.73 13.84
CA TRP A 727 4.42 31.97 14.62
C TRP A 727 3.86 31.77 16.03
N GLN A 728 2.76 31.04 16.18
CA GLN A 728 2.17 30.74 17.48
C GLN A 728 3.14 29.96 18.38
N ARG A 729 3.85 28.97 17.81
CA ARG A 729 4.81 28.14 18.55
C ARG A 729 6.08 28.91 18.89
N GLU A 730 6.61 29.74 17.98
CA GLU A 730 7.74 30.63 18.27
C GLU A 730 7.39 31.67 19.34
N LYS A 731 6.18 32.23 19.31
CA LYS A 731 5.69 33.13 20.35
C LYS A 731 5.66 32.42 21.70
N LEU A 732 5.13 31.20 21.76
CA LEU A 732 5.10 30.38 22.98
C LEU A 732 6.51 30.04 23.49
N LEU A 733 7.46 29.75 22.60
CA LEU A 733 8.87 29.55 22.99
C LEU A 733 9.50 30.83 23.58
N ALA A 734 9.12 32.00 23.07
CA ALA A 734 9.64 33.29 23.53
C ALA A 734 9.00 33.80 24.83
N SER A 735 7.69 33.62 25.00
CA SER A 735 6.94 34.15 26.16
C SER A 735 6.61 33.12 27.24
N GLY A 736 6.78 31.82 26.97
CA GLY A 736 6.40 30.75 27.88
C GLY A 736 7.29 30.64 29.11
N LYS A 737 6.68 30.31 30.25
CA LYS A 737 7.37 30.02 31.52
C LYS A 737 8.13 28.69 31.39
N VAL A 738 9.34 28.64 31.95
CA VAL A 738 10.18 27.42 31.96
C VAL A 738 9.69 26.48 33.05
N VAL A 739 9.47 25.22 32.70
CA VAL A 739 9.09 24.15 33.63
C VAL A 739 9.92 22.91 33.32
N ILE A 740 10.58 22.34 34.33
CA ILE A 740 11.34 21.09 34.14
C ILE A 740 10.54 19.94 34.74
N LEU A 741 10.31 18.88 33.97
CA LEU A 741 9.66 17.66 34.45
C LEU A 741 10.61 16.46 34.39
N GLU A 742 10.55 15.61 35.41
CA GLU A 742 11.30 14.35 35.45
C GLU A 742 10.67 13.30 34.52
N LEU A 743 11.53 12.57 33.81
CA LEU A 743 11.13 11.46 32.95
C LEU A 743 10.95 10.19 33.80
N ALA A 744 9.88 9.45 33.52
CA ALA A 744 9.76 8.07 33.98
C ALA A 744 10.86 7.20 33.33
N PRO A 745 11.28 6.07 33.93
CA PRO A 745 12.06 5.08 33.19
C PRO A 745 11.21 4.59 32.02
N VAL A 746 11.62 4.95 30.80
CA VAL A 746 10.97 4.54 29.56
C VAL A 746 11.89 3.58 28.82
N ASP A 747 11.31 2.53 28.23
CA ASP A 747 12.04 1.61 27.38
C ASP A 747 12.70 2.36 26.21
N PRO A 748 14.03 2.34 26.11
CA PRO A 748 14.72 2.89 24.96
C PRO A 748 14.58 1.92 23.79
N ARG A 749 13.46 1.95 23.07
CA ARG A 749 13.35 1.54 21.66
C ARG A 749 11.93 1.67 21.13
N SER A 750 11.80 2.44 20.06
CA SER A 750 10.83 2.19 18.99
C SER A 750 11.33 2.92 17.74
N LEU A 751 12.17 2.27 16.94
CA LEU A 751 12.78 2.79 15.69
C LEU A 751 11.75 3.09 14.57
N MET A 752 10.45 3.00 14.85
CA MET A 752 9.42 2.84 13.81
C MET A 752 9.02 4.12 13.05
N GLN A 753 9.45 5.32 13.48
CA GLN A 753 9.04 6.59 12.86
C GLN A 753 10.22 7.52 12.55
N GLY A 754 11.45 6.99 12.64
CA GLY A 754 12.70 7.74 12.67
C GLY A 754 13.40 7.57 14.03
N ASP A 755 14.46 8.33 14.23
CA ASP A 755 15.21 8.36 15.48
C ASP A 755 14.43 9.20 16.52
N TYR A 756 13.64 8.53 17.34
CA TYR A 756 12.90 9.14 18.44
C TYR A 756 12.97 8.32 19.71
N MET A 757 12.86 9.01 20.85
CA MET A 757 12.78 8.41 22.17
C MET A 757 11.34 8.48 22.63
N ALA A 758 10.75 7.34 22.99
CA ALA A 758 9.46 7.33 23.66
C ALA A 758 9.61 8.06 25.00
N LEU A 759 8.67 8.94 25.31
CA LEU A 759 8.66 9.73 26.54
C LEU A 759 7.44 9.39 27.38
N ASP A 760 7.68 9.27 28.68
CA ASP A 760 6.68 9.33 29.73
C ASP A 760 7.26 10.15 30.87
N PHE A 761 6.43 10.97 31.50
CA PHE A 761 6.83 11.87 32.58
C PHE A 761 6.39 11.27 33.90
N ALA A 762 7.21 11.38 34.94
CA ALA A 762 6.82 10.94 36.29
C ALA A 762 5.51 11.62 36.74
N ALA A 763 5.34 12.90 36.37
CA ALA A 763 4.12 13.67 36.60
C ALA A 763 2.85 13.02 35.99
N SER A 764 2.95 12.27 34.89
CA SER A 764 1.80 11.56 34.29
C SER A 764 1.20 10.54 35.26
N ARG A 765 2.06 9.79 35.98
CA ARG A 765 1.64 8.80 36.97
C ARG A 765 1.00 9.46 38.19
N ASP A 766 1.55 10.58 38.64
CA ASP A 766 1.00 11.34 39.77
C ASP A 766 -0.36 11.96 39.44
N ILE A 767 -0.55 12.51 38.23
CA ILE A 767 -1.86 13.01 37.78
C ILE A 767 -2.87 11.85 37.70
N THR A 768 -2.44 10.69 37.22
CA THR A 768 -3.30 9.49 37.18
C THR A 768 -3.73 9.08 38.59
N ARG A 769 -2.81 9.11 39.58
CA ARG A 769 -3.14 8.84 40.99
C ARG A 769 -4.07 9.89 41.58
N LEU A 770 -3.84 11.18 41.34
CA LEU A 770 -4.72 12.28 41.77
C LEU A 770 -6.13 12.16 41.16
N ARG A 771 -6.23 11.64 39.94
CA ARG A 771 -7.50 11.38 39.25
C ARG A 771 -8.24 10.18 39.86
N LEU A 772 -7.54 9.11 40.22
CA LEU A 772 -8.13 7.90 40.80
C LEU A 772 -8.44 8.00 42.31
N GLY A 773 -7.76 8.90 43.03
CA GLY A 773 -7.86 9.06 44.48
C GLY A 773 -8.79 10.18 44.99
N GLY A 774 -9.51 10.87 44.11
CA GLY A 774 -10.45 11.94 44.49
C GLY A 774 -11.91 11.51 44.41
N ASP A 775 -12.73 11.94 45.37
CA ASP A 775 -14.20 11.82 45.31
C ASP A 775 -14.72 12.62 44.12
N ARG A 776 -14.99 11.93 43.00
CA ARG A 776 -15.80 12.47 41.90
C ARG A 776 -17.18 11.84 41.93
N PRO A 777 -18.27 12.62 41.82
CA PRO A 777 -19.54 12.08 41.39
C PRO A 777 -19.33 11.54 39.97
N VAL A 778 -19.65 10.26 39.78
CA VAL A 778 -19.78 9.67 38.45
C VAL A 778 -21.06 10.25 37.87
N ASP A 779 -20.95 11.33 37.09
CA ASP A 779 -22.08 11.79 36.28
C ASP A 779 -22.32 10.76 35.17
N ASP A 780 -23.49 10.11 35.22
CA ASP A 780 -23.96 9.01 34.36
C ASP A 780 -24.13 9.39 32.87
N GLU A 781 -23.72 10.59 32.45
CA GLU A 781 -23.87 11.11 31.08
C GLU A 781 -22.58 11.08 30.23
N THR A 782 -21.45 10.63 30.77
CA THR A 782 -20.25 10.43 29.94
C THR A 782 -20.37 9.15 29.11
N LEU A 783 -20.29 9.28 27.78
CA LEU A 783 -20.11 8.15 26.85
C LEU A 783 -19.04 7.18 27.39
N PRO A 784 -19.32 5.87 27.48
CA PRO A 784 -18.36 4.91 28.01
C PRO A 784 -17.07 4.96 27.20
N GLY A 785 -15.97 5.39 27.84
CA GLY A 785 -14.63 5.47 27.25
C GLY A 785 -14.10 6.89 26.93
N PHE A 786 -14.88 7.96 27.14
CA PHE A 786 -14.40 9.34 26.89
C PHE A 786 -14.18 10.10 28.20
N GLU A 787 -12.98 9.99 28.79
CA GLU A 787 -12.63 10.80 29.96
C GLU A 787 -12.19 12.22 29.55
N PRO A 788 -12.70 13.29 30.21
CA PRO A 788 -12.37 14.65 29.84
C PRO A 788 -10.90 15.00 30.11
N ASP A 789 -10.29 15.75 29.18
CA ASP A 789 -9.01 16.44 29.37
C ASP A 789 -9.11 17.45 30.55
N GLY A 790 -7.98 17.86 31.14
CA GLY A 790 -8.00 18.83 32.25
C GLY A 790 -6.70 19.59 32.43
N TYR A 791 -6.66 20.43 33.46
CA TYR A 791 -5.46 21.19 33.84
C TYR A 791 -4.90 20.67 35.16
N VAL A 792 -3.57 20.55 35.22
CA VAL A 792 -2.83 20.27 36.45
C VAL A 792 -2.05 21.52 36.82
N MET A 793 -2.08 21.88 38.09
CA MET A 793 -1.24 22.97 38.62
C MET A 793 0.08 22.41 39.11
N LEU A 794 1.16 22.98 38.62
CA LEU A 794 2.52 22.59 38.97
C LEU A 794 3.15 23.58 39.95
N ARG A 795 3.92 23.05 40.90
CA ARG A 795 4.82 23.84 41.75
C ARG A 795 6.26 23.53 41.40
N THR A 796 7.05 24.55 41.13
CA THR A 796 8.49 24.43 40.92
C THR A 796 9.25 24.43 42.24
N ASP A 797 10.20 23.52 42.40
CA ASP A 797 11.13 23.49 43.52
C ASP A 797 12.29 24.50 43.35
N ALA A 798 13.22 24.55 44.32
CA ALA A 798 14.38 25.43 44.27
C ALA A 798 15.39 25.09 43.14
N ARG A 799 15.28 23.92 42.51
CA ARG A 799 16.08 23.48 41.37
C ARG A 799 15.36 23.69 40.03
N GLY A 800 14.13 24.19 40.04
CA GLY A 800 13.29 24.42 38.86
C GLY A 800 12.50 23.19 38.39
N VAL A 801 12.56 22.07 39.13
CA VAL A 801 11.80 20.84 38.83
C VAL A 801 10.39 20.99 39.37
N ALA A 802 9.41 20.70 38.51
CA ALA A 802 8.01 20.89 38.80
C ALA A 802 7.32 19.59 39.23
N THR A 803 6.49 19.67 40.28
CA THR A 803 5.67 18.56 40.77
C THR A 803 4.18 18.87 40.69
N PRO A 804 3.31 17.88 40.36
CA PRO A 804 1.86 18.05 40.36
C PRO A 804 1.30 18.36 41.75
N LEU A 805 0.50 19.43 41.87
CA LEU A 805 -0.20 19.80 43.11
C LEU A 805 -1.65 19.32 43.12
N ARG A 806 -2.42 19.75 42.12
CA ARG A 806 -3.88 19.53 42.03
C ARG A 806 -4.37 19.56 40.60
N ILE A 807 -5.52 18.95 40.37
CA ILE A 807 -6.25 19.00 39.10
C ILE A 807 -7.38 20.01 39.23
N GLN A 808 -7.57 20.85 38.21
CA GLN A 808 -8.69 21.78 38.14
C GLN A 808 -9.25 21.87 36.71
N PRO A 809 -10.54 22.22 36.56
CA PRO A 809 -11.17 22.36 35.24
C PRO A 809 -10.71 23.62 34.50
N ASP A 810 -10.31 24.67 35.22
CA ASP A 810 -9.92 25.96 34.65
C ASP A 810 -8.41 26.17 34.62
N VAL A 811 -7.93 27.04 33.72
CA VAL A 811 -6.50 27.32 33.53
C VAL A 811 -5.92 28.32 34.55
N HIS A 812 -6.75 29.02 35.33
CA HIS A 812 -6.30 30.10 36.19
C HIS A 812 -5.59 29.57 37.45
N PRO A 813 -4.31 29.91 37.67
CA PRO A 813 -3.60 29.52 38.90
C PRO A 813 -4.18 30.26 40.11
N HIS A 814 -4.12 29.64 41.29
CA HIS A 814 -4.59 30.26 42.53
C HIS A 814 -3.50 31.13 43.18
N ALA A 815 -2.24 30.94 42.79
CA ALA A 815 -1.10 31.74 43.22
C ALA A 815 -0.13 31.97 42.06
N ASP A 816 0.58 33.10 42.05
CA ASP A 816 1.54 33.47 40.98
C ASP A 816 2.72 32.48 40.84
N THR A 817 2.96 31.66 41.86
CA THR A 817 3.99 30.62 41.90
C THR A 817 3.55 29.30 41.27
N GLU A 818 2.29 29.19 40.84
CA GLU A 818 1.74 28.00 40.18
C GLU A 818 1.75 28.16 38.66
N VAL A 819 2.08 27.07 37.97
CA VAL A 819 2.05 27.02 36.51
C VAL A 819 0.96 26.04 36.06
N PRO A 820 -0.05 26.49 35.29
CA PRO A 820 -1.05 25.60 34.73
C PRO A 820 -0.46 24.79 33.59
N LEU A 821 -0.69 23.48 33.58
CA LEU A 821 -0.29 22.59 32.50
C LEU A 821 -1.51 21.79 32.06
N ARG A 822 -1.83 21.82 30.77
CA ARG A 822 -2.89 20.99 30.19
C ARG A 822 -2.39 19.56 30.04
N TYR A 823 -3.20 18.61 30.50
CA TYR A 823 -2.97 17.19 30.26
C TYR A 823 -4.14 16.58 29.48
N ARG A 824 -3.82 15.54 28.69
CA ARG A 824 -4.81 14.82 27.87
C ARG A 824 -4.91 13.38 28.35
N VAL A 825 -6.10 12.79 28.37
CA VAL A 825 -6.26 11.39 28.80
C VAL A 825 -6.56 10.49 27.63
N ARG A 826 -5.78 9.41 27.52
CA ARG A 826 -5.85 8.43 26.42
C ARG A 826 -5.75 7.02 27.00
N ASP A 827 -5.96 5.99 26.19
CA ASP A 827 -6.01 4.57 26.61
C ASP A 827 -4.80 4.06 27.44
N ARG A 828 -3.64 4.73 27.39
CA ARG A 828 -2.43 4.39 28.15
C ARG A 828 -2.19 5.28 29.38
N GLY A 829 -3.17 6.11 29.76
CA GLY A 829 -3.09 7.02 30.90
C GLY A 829 -2.98 8.50 30.50
N VAL A 830 -2.50 9.31 31.43
CA VAL A 830 -2.34 10.76 31.25
C VAL A 830 -1.14 11.05 30.34
N ARG A 831 -1.34 11.83 29.28
CA ARG A 831 -0.28 12.36 28.40
C ARG A 831 -0.05 13.84 28.70
N ILE A 832 1.21 14.18 28.95
CA ILE A 832 1.70 15.54 29.14
C ILE A 832 2.51 15.95 27.92
N VAL A 833 2.11 17.01 27.23
CA VAL A 833 2.80 17.63 26.09
C VAL A 833 3.06 16.70 24.90
N THR A 834 3.95 15.71 25.02
CA THR A 834 4.32 14.73 24.01
C THR A 834 4.75 13.40 24.63
N ASN A 835 4.55 12.32 23.88
CA ASN A 835 4.99 10.97 24.21
C ASN A 835 6.23 10.54 23.40
N ALA A 836 6.83 11.46 22.64
CA ALA A 836 8.03 11.21 21.86
C ALA A 836 8.91 12.46 21.77
N TRP A 837 10.23 12.24 21.74
CA TRP A 837 11.24 13.25 21.40
C TRP A 837 11.93 12.84 20.11
N PHE A 838 11.74 13.62 19.05
CA PHE A 838 12.39 13.40 17.75
C PHE A 838 13.78 14.04 17.73
N PHE A 839 14.81 13.26 17.47
CA PHE A 839 16.19 13.74 17.34
C PHE A 839 16.77 13.42 15.95
N PRO A 840 17.89 14.05 15.60
CA PRO A 840 18.60 13.74 14.35
C PRO A 840 19.06 12.29 14.30
N GLU A 841 19.01 11.71 13.10
CA GLU A 841 19.46 10.34 12.86
C GLU A 841 20.92 10.13 13.35
N GLY A 842 21.15 9.09 14.16
CA GLY A 842 22.42 8.74 14.77
C GLY A 842 22.64 9.25 16.21
N GLU A 843 21.76 10.09 16.77
CA GLU A 843 21.94 10.66 18.12
C GLU A 843 21.30 9.86 19.26
N ALA A 844 20.75 8.67 19.01
CA ALA A 844 20.00 7.91 20.02
C ALA A 844 20.77 7.74 21.35
N LYS A 845 22.06 7.39 21.29
CA LYS A 845 22.92 7.20 22.49
C LYS A 845 23.09 8.47 23.32
N ARG A 846 23.03 9.65 22.68
CA ARG A 846 23.17 10.95 23.35
C ARG A 846 21.98 11.26 24.23
N TYR A 847 20.77 10.92 23.77
CA TYR A 847 19.53 11.20 24.50
C TYR A 847 19.11 10.06 25.45
N GLU A 848 19.70 8.87 25.33
CA GLU A 848 19.43 7.72 26.22
C GLU A 848 19.70 8.02 27.71
N VAL A 849 20.63 8.94 28.01
CA VAL A 849 20.95 9.37 29.37
C VAL A 849 20.04 10.48 29.91
N ALA A 850 19.04 10.92 29.15
CA ALA A 850 18.12 11.98 29.56
C ALA A 850 17.32 11.59 30.81
N ARG A 851 17.24 12.52 31.76
CA ARG A 851 16.47 12.34 33.01
C ARG A 851 15.36 13.36 33.19
N TYR A 852 15.47 14.53 32.54
CA TYR A 852 14.45 15.57 32.61
C TYR A 852 14.13 16.12 31.23
N GLY A 853 12.92 16.67 31.08
CA GLY A 853 12.50 17.46 29.92
C GLY A 853 12.23 18.91 30.30
N GLU A 854 12.82 19.86 29.57
CA GLU A 854 12.56 21.29 29.71
C GLU A 854 11.36 21.69 28.82
N LEU A 855 10.29 22.15 29.46
CA LEU A 855 9.05 22.60 28.84
C LEU A 855 8.94 24.12 28.87
N ARG A 856 8.32 24.68 27.83
CA ARG A 856 7.82 26.07 27.80
C ARG A 856 6.30 26.05 27.87
N VAL A 857 5.75 26.61 28.94
CA VAL A 857 4.30 26.60 29.23
C VAL A 857 3.72 27.99 29.05
N GLY A 858 2.65 28.09 28.27
CA GLY A 858 1.91 29.33 28.04
C GLY A 858 0.83 29.56 29.09
N ASP A 859 0.28 30.77 29.12
CA ASP A 859 -0.80 31.14 30.05
C ASP A 859 -2.09 30.33 29.82
N ASN A 860 -2.25 29.74 28.64
CA ASN A 860 -3.33 28.84 28.27
C ASN A 860 -3.10 27.36 28.69
N GLY A 861 -2.01 27.08 29.40
CA GLY A 861 -1.60 25.75 29.84
C GLY A 861 -1.07 24.85 28.71
N GLU A 862 -0.98 25.35 27.48
CA GLU A 862 -0.32 24.65 26.38
C GLU A 862 1.18 24.70 26.61
N ALA A 863 1.85 23.57 26.37
CA ALA A 863 3.27 23.47 26.61
C ALA A 863 3.99 22.78 25.45
N LEU A 864 5.24 23.17 25.24
CA LEU A 864 6.14 22.62 24.23
C LEU A 864 7.40 22.08 24.88
N LEU A 865 7.83 20.89 24.48
CA LEU A 865 9.10 20.31 24.91
C LEU A 865 10.24 20.90 24.08
N VAL A 866 11.18 21.55 24.75
CA VAL A 866 12.24 22.35 24.11
C VAL A 866 13.58 21.65 24.13
N ARG A 867 13.92 20.98 25.24
CA ARG A 867 15.22 20.32 25.44
C ARG A 867 15.08 19.09 26.34
N MET A 868 16.00 18.15 26.14
CA MET A 868 16.25 17.05 27.06
C MET A 868 17.44 17.43 27.95
N LEU A 869 17.36 17.13 29.24
CA LEU A 869 18.42 17.42 30.20
C LEU A 869 18.97 16.13 30.83
N GLY A 870 20.27 16.13 31.09
CA GLY A 870 20.97 15.09 31.84
C GLY A 870 20.64 15.10 33.33
N ALA A 871 21.25 14.19 34.09
CA ALA A 871 21.11 14.14 35.55
C ALA A 871 21.64 15.41 36.26
N ASP A 872 22.53 16.13 35.60
CA ASP A 872 23.15 17.39 36.02
C ASP A 872 22.33 18.64 35.61
N LEU A 873 21.13 18.46 35.05
CA LEU A 873 20.27 19.52 34.50
C LEU A 873 20.90 20.31 33.35
N GLN A 874 21.98 19.81 32.73
CA GLN A 874 22.56 20.39 31.53
C GLN A 874 21.85 19.87 30.27
N PRO A 875 21.73 20.71 29.23
CA PRO A 875 21.13 20.29 27.96
C PRO A 875 21.99 19.24 27.27
N LEU A 876 21.34 18.16 26.84
CA LEU A 876 21.99 17.06 26.13
C LEU A 876 22.30 17.40 24.69
#